data_AF-A0A2P4QK46-F1
#
_entry.id   AF-A0A2P4QK46-F1
#
_cell.length_a   1.000
_cell.length_b   1.000
_cell.length_c   1.000
_cell.angle_alpha   90.00
_cell.angle_beta   90.00
_cell.angle_gamma   90.00
#
_symmetry.space_group_name_H-M   'P 1'
#
loop_
_entity.id
_entity.type
_entity.pdbx_description
1 polymer ?
#
loop_
_entity_poly.entity_id
_entity_poly.type
_entity_poly.pdbx_seq_one_letter_code
_entity_poly.pdbx_strand_id
1 'polypeptide(L)'
;MVYSKLLIRLHNSTSHIYYKIWRNIISSFSSHTVELFLTAFLLNSQSQDLSKITNPVSIADKSRYLIRKVATLLSLLIERDKSENISYLIKFKYFIGGKLFHISIVRVLCCFLSWGELQDQFDDMLRKIICQTDNLKLNVNDDLTQLLKTLISSWSDPTFIKHASNSTQIYITSVILIIFGYLPKYTLIKAAISREITPGITQWLQSTSEESRKLGMVTAEMLSKLIDVSENVLDFELNPEDKDVKYLRQLVELKDGIVNLPDIDYEENVEEKFSYQENENTINNELESATHQNEVKSGVSVKIENINESVVDSDDEDDFVPYPMKEESDDDDDDNVESMPQTKKKKILSPVYIIDLLFYLKASDDPDKLEVALKAAENLIREKSEFGMELDDHAVELARILIGLQNNFDLNRFEENRHAAMVALICGSPKIAVPYIIQQFFEKKYSLAEKYMILSVLSTGARELAGLQVKKNIEDKKELDTLSQEISKLNLIPLKTLKNDKVRRFSSKPLVESMRTTSVNRFNELAAKTFFFPLTTGFWNLARDRSRGNFMNDPTLVQRYVTTLGMIVQCSINTISLSQITREFWDLIFSLRFFDDPAVLSSLLFGISAILNVLSERELAESFGKELVESQQWVTTIFESKINEQVQSMAAWVLVKIKEIIKEYQVLLMGNLLPIT
;
A
#
# COMPACT_ATOMS: atom_id res chain seq x y z
N MET A 1 24.55 14.36 -12.57
CA MET A 1 25.99 14.74 -12.58
C MET A 1 26.89 13.74 -11.85
N VAL A 2 26.50 13.20 -10.69
CA VAL A 2 27.30 12.19 -9.97
C VAL A 2 27.35 10.85 -10.71
N TYR A 3 26.20 10.32 -11.15
CA TYR A 3 26.12 9.06 -11.88
C TYR A 3 26.82 9.07 -13.24
N SER A 4 26.80 10.20 -13.96
CA SER A 4 27.52 10.35 -15.23
C SER A 4 29.04 10.33 -15.02
N LYS A 5 29.54 10.99 -13.96
CA LYS A 5 30.96 10.93 -13.58
C LYS A 5 31.34 9.52 -13.11
N LEU A 6 30.45 8.84 -12.40
CA LEU A 6 30.64 7.45 -11.98
C LEU A 6 30.74 6.52 -13.20
N LEU A 7 29.84 6.63 -14.18
CA LEU A 7 29.84 5.80 -15.39
C LEU A 7 31.14 5.99 -16.20
N ILE A 8 31.54 7.25 -16.42
CA ILE A 8 32.79 7.60 -17.11
C ILE A 8 34.00 6.99 -16.39
N ARG A 9 34.05 7.11 -15.06
CA ARG A 9 35.14 6.51 -14.27
C ARG A 9 35.10 4.99 -14.28
N LEU A 10 33.93 4.37 -14.24
CA LEU A 10 33.80 2.92 -14.35
C LEU A 10 34.35 2.45 -15.69
N HIS A 11 33.91 3.06 -16.82
CA HIS A 11 34.41 2.70 -18.15
C HIS A 11 35.92 2.87 -18.31
N ASN A 12 36.51 3.92 -17.74
CA ASN A 12 37.94 4.21 -17.90
C ASN A 12 38.80 3.53 -16.82
N SER A 13 38.19 2.94 -15.78
CA SER A 13 38.93 2.31 -14.69
C SER A 13 39.31 0.87 -15.01
N THR A 14 40.62 0.62 -15.05
CA THR A 14 41.22 -0.72 -15.07
C THR A 14 41.52 -1.24 -13.65
N SER A 15 41.37 -0.38 -12.63
CA SER A 15 41.70 -0.71 -11.24
C SER A 15 40.60 -1.55 -10.58
N HIS A 16 40.91 -2.82 -10.31
CA HIS A 16 40.03 -3.75 -9.58
C HIS A 16 39.61 -3.22 -8.19
N ILE A 17 40.48 -2.44 -7.54
CA ILE A 17 40.23 -1.83 -6.23
C ILE A 17 39.02 -0.89 -6.28
N TYR A 18 38.86 -0.15 -7.37
CA TYR A 18 37.75 0.79 -7.54
C TYR A 18 36.40 0.08 -7.56
N TYR A 19 36.27 -1.00 -8.33
CA TYR A 19 35.06 -1.82 -8.38
C TYR A 19 34.77 -2.48 -7.03
N LYS A 20 35.80 -2.96 -6.32
CA LYS A 20 35.65 -3.57 -5.00
C LYS A 20 35.14 -2.58 -3.94
N ILE A 21 35.62 -1.33 -3.97
CA ILE A 21 35.12 -0.26 -3.09
C ILE A 21 33.64 0.00 -3.37
N TRP A 22 33.27 0.19 -4.64
CA TRP A 22 31.86 0.43 -5.00
C TRP A 22 30.96 -0.75 -4.66
N ARG A 23 31.43 -1.99 -4.85
CA ARG A 23 30.73 -3.19 -4.44
C ARG A 23 30.45 -3.21 -2.94
N ASN A 24 31.44 -2.88 -2.11
CA ASN A 24 31.28 -2.80 -0.66
C ASN A 24 30.33 -1.66 -0.22
N ILE A 25 30.34 -0.53 -0.94
CA ILE A 25 29.41 0.56 -0.69
C ILE A 25 27.98 0.12 -1.04
N ILE A 26 27.77 -0.50 -2.20
CA ILE A 26 26.45 -0.94 -2.65
C ILE A 26 25.90 -2.04 -1.74
N SER A 27 26.73 -2.95 -1.23
CA SER A 27 26.29 -3.97 -0.29
C SER A 27 25.86 -3.41 1.08
N SER A 28 26.31 -2.19 1.43
CA SER A 28 25.87 -1.48 2.65
C SER A 28 24.55 -0.71 2.49
N PHE A 29 24.01 -0.61 1.27
CA PHE A 29 22.80 0.16 1.00
C PHE A 29 21.53 -0.55 1.49
N SER A 30 20.55 0.24 1.94
CA SER A 30 19.19 -0.25 2.19
C SER A 30 18.50 -0.65 0.86
N SER A 31 17.49 -1.52 0.93
CA SER A 31 16.75 -2.00 -0.27
C SER A 31 16.28 -0.85 -1.18
N HIS A 32 15.72 0.22 -0.60
CA HIS A 32 15.30 1.40 -1.34
C HIS A 32 16.47 2.17 -1.99
N THR A 33 17.61 2.25 -1.30
CA THR A 33 18.81 2.95 -1.83
C THR A 33 19.43 2.17 -2.99
N VAL A 34 19.48 0.85 -2.89
CA VAL A 34 19.89 -0.02 -4.00
C VAL A 34 18.95 0.16 -5.20
N GLU A 35 17.65 0.18 -4.95
CA GLU A 35 16.65 0.40 -5.99
C GLU A 35 16.85 1.74 -6.74
N LEU A 36 17.07 2.83 -6.00
CA LEU A 36 17.35 4.15 -6.58
C LEU A 36 18.66 4.14 -7.37
N PHE A 37 19.72 3.52 -6.82
CA PHE A 37 21.01 3.39 -7.48
C PHE A 37 20.90 2.63 -8.80
N LEU A 38 20.24 1.46 -8.82
CA LEU A 38 20.06 0.65 -10.03
C LEU A 38 19.24 1.38 -11.09
N THR A 39 18.16 2.04 -10.67
CA THR A 39 17.31 2.80 -11.59
C THR A 39 18.09 3.97 -12.20
N ALA A 40 18.83 4.71 -11.38
CA ALA A 40 19.67 5.81 -11.85
C ALA A 40 20.81 5.31 -12.74
N PHE A 41 21.47 4.20 -12.41
CA PHE A 41 22.52 3.59 -13.21
C PHE A 41 21.99 3.23 -14.61
N LEU A 42 20.90 2.45 -14.68
CA LEU A 42 20.34 1.99 -15.96
C LEU A 42 19.84 3.15 -16.83
N LEU A 43 19.21 4.17 -16.25
CA LEU A 43 18.76 5.35 -17.00
C LEU A 43 19.93 6.21 -17.51
N ASN A 44 21.01 6.34 -16.72
CA ASN A 44 22.20 7.05 -17.18
C ASN A 44 22.93 6.25 -18.27
N SER A 45 23.07 4.94 -18.13
CA SER A 45 23.59 4.06 -19.18
C SER A 45 22.73 4.11 -20.45
N GLN A 46 21.41 4.27 -20.31
CA GLN A 46 20.51 4.49 -21.44
C GLN A 46 20.82 5.79 -22.17
N SER A 47 21.06 6.89 -21.43
CA SER A 47 21.38 8.18 -22.04
C SER A 47 22.77 8.24 -22.69
N GLN A 48 23.72 7.41 -22.24
CA GLN A 48 25.12 7.44 -22.69
C GLN A 48 25.48 6.28 -23.64
N ASP A 49 25.62 5.05 -23.15
CA ASP A 49 26.07 3.93 -23.97
C ASP A 49 24.96 3.41 -24.89
N LEU A 50 23.75 3.23 -24.35
CA LEU A 50 22.66 2.60 -25.11
C LEU A 50 21.96 3.57 -26.07
N SER A 51 22.16 4.89 -25.93
CA SER A 51 21.63 5.89 -26.89
C SER A 51 22.24 5.74 -28.29
N LYS A 52 23.41 5.09 -28.39
CA LYS A 52 24.08 4.74 -29.65
C LYS A 52 23.36 3.63 -30.43
N ILE A 53 22.39 2.94 -29.80
CA ILE A 53 21.59 1.88 -30.42
C ILE A 53 20.36 2.54 -31.06
N THR A 54 20.43 2.79 -32.38
CA THR A 54 19.34 3.42 -33.14
C THR A 54 18.14 2.51 -33.34
N ASN A 55 18.37 1.21 -33.57
CA ASN A 55 17.33 0.18 -33.61
C ASN A 55 17.39 -0.68 -32.32
N PRO A 56 16.38 -0.61 -31.45
CA PRO A 56 16.34 -1.36 -30.20
C PRO A 56 16.46 -2.89 -30.36
N VAL A 57 16.01 -3.43 -31.50
CA VAL A 57 15.99 -4.86 -31.83
C VAL A 57 17.15 -5.22 -32.75
N SER A 58 18.16 -4.36 -32.85
CA SER A 58 19.36 -4.66 -33.63
C SER A 58 20.11 -5.87 -33.06
N ILE A 59 20.46 -6.78 -33.97
CA ILE A 59 21.25 -8.00 -33.76
C ILE A 59 22.73 -7.74 -34.09
N ALA A 60 23.07 -6.55 -34.61
CA ALA A 60 24.43 -6.20 -35.00
C ALA A 60 25.40 -6.27 -33.82
N ASP A 61 26.62 -6.74 -34.07
CA ASP A 61 27.64 -6.98 -33.05
C ASP A 61 27.93 -5.76 -32.19
N LYS A 62 27.97 -4.56 -32.79
CA LYS A 62 28.13 -3.29 -32.06
C LYS A 62 27.03 -3.06 -31.00
N SER A 63 25.78 -3.39 -31.32
CA SER A 63 24.67 -3.23 -30.37
C SER A 63 24.74 -4.24 -29.22
N ARG A 64 25.10 -5.48 -29.52
CA ARG A 64 25.32 -6.55 -28.53
C ARG A 64 26.49 -6.19 -27.61
N TYR A 65 27.58 -5.68 -28.17
CA TYR A 65 28.75 -5.23 -27.42
C TYR A 65 28.38 -4.16 -26.38
N LEU A 66 27.64 -3.12 -26.78
CA LEU A 66 27.20 -2.06 -25.86
C LEU A 66 26.32 -2.60 -24.72
N ILE A 67 25.41 -3.52 -25.03
CA ILE A 67 24.55 -4.16 -24.02
C ILE A 67 25.37 -4.99 -23.04
N ARG A 68 26.29 -5.82 -23.56
CA ARG A 68 27.21 -6.63 -22.75
C ARG A 68 28.09 -5.74 -21.88
N LYS A 69 28.63 -4.64 -22.42
CA LYS A 69 29.45 -3.66 -21.69
C LYS A 69 28.72 -3.09 -20.47
N VAL A 70 27.44 -2.75 -20.60
CA VAL A 70 26.64 -2.26 -19.46
C VAL A 70 26.33 -3.41 -18.48
N ALA A 71 26.02 -4.60 -18.98
CA ALA A 71 25.77 -5.77 -18.14
C ALA A 71 27.01 -6.21 -17.35
N THR A 72 28.22 -6.09 -17.91
CA THR A 72 29.48 -6.44 -17.21
C THR A 72 29.80 -5.43 -16.13
N LEU A 73 29.57 -4.14 -16.37
CA LEU A 73 29.66 -3.14 -15.31
C LEU A 73 28.68 -3.45 -14.17
N LEU A 74 27.46 -3.87 -14.50
CA LEU A 74 26.46 -4.23 -13.50
C LEU A 74 26.91 -5.45 -12.66
N SER A 75 27.51 -6.48 -13.29
CA SER A 75 28.04 -7.65 -12.58
C SER A 75 29.30 -7.37 -11.76
N LEU A 76 30.09 -6.36 -12.13
CA LEU A 76 31.22 -5.94 -11.30
C LEU A 76 30.77 -5.21 -10.02
N LEU A 77 29.67 -4.47 -10.09
CA LEU A 77 29.13 -3.65 -9.00
C LEU A 77 28.24 -4.43 -8.02
N ILE A 78 27.60 -5.52 -8.44
CA ILE A 78 26.58 -6.24 -7.68
C ILE A 78 26.96 -7.71 -7.50
N GLU A 79 26.94 -8.18 -6.25
CA GLU A 79 27.17 -9.58 -5.90
C GLU A 79 25.82 -10.33 -5.74
N ARG A 80 25.67 -11.51 -6.36
CA ARG A 80 24.40 -12.26 -6.40
C ARG A 80 24.04 -12.95 -5.07
N ASP A 81 25.03 -13.42 -4.33
CA ASP A 81 24.82 -14.38 -3.22
C ASP A 81 24.46 -13.77 -1.85
N LYS A 82 24.63 -12.45 -1.65
CA LYS A 82 24.33 -11.81 -0.34
C LYS A 82 23.04 -11.00 -0.32
N SER A 83 22.26 -10.98 -1.40
CA SER A 83 21.05 -10.16 -1.46
C SER A 83 19.94 -10.79 -2.29
N GLU A 84 19.17 -11.69 -1.69
CA GLU A 84 17.83 -12.06 -2.18
C GLU A 84 17.01 -10.81 -2.56
N ASN A 85 17.23 -9.71 -1.83
CA ASN A 85 16.69 -8.39 -2.09
C ASN A 85 17.00 -7.84 -3.51
N ILE A 86 18.21 -7.98 -4.05
CA ILE A 86 18.56 -7.40 -5.36
C ILE A 86 17.97 -8.24 -6.49
N SER A 87 18.05 -9.57 -6.40
CA SER A 87 17.40 -10.47 -7.36
C SER A 87 15.88 -10.26 -7.37
N TYR A 88 15.26 -10.12 -6.20
CA TYR A 88 13.85 -9.78 -6.06
C TYR A 88 13.52 -8.40 -6.65
N LEU A 89 14.32 -7.37 -6.34
CA LEU A 89 14.14 -6.03 -6.92
C LEU A 89 14.24 -6.05 -8.45
N ILE A 90 15.20 -6.76 -9.01
CA ILE A 90 15.37 -6.88 -10.47
C ILE A 90 14.14 -7.59 -11.08
N LYS A 91 13.80 -8.78 -10.57
CA LYS A 91 12.67 -9.60 -11.05
C LYS A 91 11.33 -8.86 -10.92
N PHE A 92 11.08 -8.24 -9.78
CA PHE A 92 9.78 -7.62 -9.51
C PHE A 92 9.67 -6.22 -10.12
N LYS A 93 10.66 -5.34 -9.95
CA LYS A 93 10.49 -3.92 -10.35
C LYS A 93 10.63 -3.69 -11.85
N TYR A 94 11.62 -4.31 -12.49
CA TYR A 94 11.94 -4.01 -13.89
C TYR A 94 11.15 -4.85 -14.88
N PHE A 95 10.71 -6.04 -14.46
CA PHE A 95 9.92 -6.92 -15.31
C PHE A 95 8.41 -6.90 -14.97
N ILE A 96 8.01 -6.70 -13.70
CA ILE A 96 6.60 -6.84 -13.26
C ILE A 96 6.00 -5.52 -12.73
N GLY A 97 6.83 -4.59 -12.24
CA GLY A 97 6.48 -3.45 -11.39
C GLY A 97 5.80 -2.25 -12.07
N GLY A 98 5.13 -2.47 -13.20
CA GLY A 98 4.31 -1.47 -13.89
C GLY A 98 5.06 -0.30 -14.58
N LYS A 99 6.37 -0.13 -14.32
CA LYS A 99 7.21 0.85 -15.02
C LYS A 99 7.71 0.25 -16.33
N LEU A 100 7.44 0.96 -17.43
CA LEU A 100 7.92 0.60 -18.77
C LEU A 100 9.34 1.12 -18.95
N PHE A 101 10.28 0.22 -19.24
CA PHE A 101 11.66 0.57 -19.56
C PHE A 101 11.93 0.41 -21.05
N HIS A 102 12.93 1.11 -21.57
CA HIS A 102 13.37 0.90 -22.95
C HIS A 102 13.90 -0.55 -23.11
N ILE A 103 13.60 -1.18 -24.24
CA ILE A 103 13.95 -2.60 -24.46
C ILE A 103 15.46 -2.87 -24.38
N SER A 104 16.32 -1.87 -24.66
CA SER A 104 17.77 -1.99 -24.41
C SER A 104 18.12 -2.24 -22.94
N ILE A 105 17.38 -1.66 -22.00
CA ILE A 105 17.54 -1.94 -20.56
C ILE A 105 17.12 -3.38 -20.26
N VAL A 106 16.00 -3.83 -20.84
CA VAL A 106 15.53 -5.22 -20.70
C VAL A 106 16.58 -6.20 -21.21
N ARG A 107 17.20 -5.93 -22.36
CA ARG A 107 18.31 -6.72 -22.92
C ARG A 107 19.51 -6.80 -21.95
N VAL A 108 19.91 -5.66 -21.36
CA VAL A 108 20.97 -5.61 -20.33
C VAL A 108 20.62 -6.49 -19.12
N LEU A 109 19.39 -6.40 -18.62
CA LEU A 109 18.93 -7.16 -17.46
C LEU A 109 18.83 -8.66 -17.75
N CYS A 110 18.30 -9.05 -18.91
CA CYS A 110 18.28 -10.45 -19.35
C CYS A 110 19.71 -11.01 -19.51
N CYS A 111 20.63 -10.21 -20.07
CA CYS A 111 22.05 -10.53 -20.16
C CYS A 111 22.67 -10.74 -18.78
N PHE A 112 22.46 -9.81 -17.85
CA PHE A 112 22.93 -9.90 -16.47
C PHE A 112 22.41 -11.15 -15.73
N LEU A 113 21.10 -11.45 -15.84
CA LEU A 113 20.49 -12.62 -15.20
C LEU A 113 20.94 -13.95 -15.82
N SER A 114 21.38 -13.93 -17.10
CA SER A 114 21.88 -15.11 -17.79
C SER A 114 23.30 -15.52 -17.40
N TRP A 115 24.12 -14.59 -16.91
CA TRP A 115 25.50 -14.86 -16.50
C TRP A 115 25.56 -15.41 -15.07
N GLY A 116 26.30 -16.51 -14.86
CA GLY A 116 26.56 -17.11 -13.54
C GLY A 116 27.55 -16.28 -12.69
N GLU A 117 27.94 -16.81 -11.53
CA GLU A 117 28.98 -16.20 -10.69
C GLU A 117 30.33 -16.13 -11.41
N LEU A 118 30.98 -14.96 -11.35
CA LEU A 118 32.40 -14.83 -11.68
C LEU A 118 33.20 -15.35 -10.47
N GLN A 119 33.54 -16.63 -10.49
CA GLN A 119 34.32 -17.26 -9.42
C GLN A 119 35.74 -16.68 -9.38
N ASP A 120 36.22 -16.36 -8.19
CA ASP A 120 37.51 -15.71 -7.90
C ASP A 120 38.72 -16.38 -8.57
N GLN A 121 39.12 -15.88 -9.74
CA GLN A 121 40.51 -15.96 -10.25
C GLN A 121 40.84 -14.60 -10.88
N PHE A 122 41.13 -13.62 -10.01
CA PHE A 122 41.02 -12.19 -10.33
C PHE A 122 42.24 -11.51 -10.95
N ASP A 123 43.34 -12.20 -11.25
CA ASP A 123 44.56 -11.52 -11.73
C ASP A 123 44.74 -11.47 -13.25
N ASP A 124 44.16 -12.41 -14.02
CA ASP A 124 44.30 -12.44 -15.50
C ASP A 124 42.97 -12.16 -16.23
N MET A 125 41.90 -11.94 -15.45
CA MET A 125 40.53 -11.98 -15.93
C MET A 125 40.01 -10.62 -16.42
N LEU A 126 40.50 -9.48 -15.92
CA LEU A 126 40.02 -8.17 -16.41
C LEU A 126 40.44 -7.88 -17.86
N ARG A 127 41.60 -8.36 -18.32
CA ARG A 127 41.99 -8.33 -19.75
C ARG A 127 41.20 -9.34 -20.59
N LYS A 128 40.86 -10.52 -20.03
CA LYS A 128 40.03 -11.52 -20.71
C LYS A 128 38.52 -11.21 -20.69
N ILE A 129 38.01 -10.47 -19.71
CA ILE A 129 36.59 -10.05 -19.66
C ILE A 129 36.31 -8.99 -20.72
N ILE A 130 37.31 -8.17 -21.06
CA ILE A 130 37.21 -7.15 -22.10
C ILE A 130 37.48 -7.75 -23.49
N CYS A 131 38.35 -8.76 -23.62
CA CYS A 131 38.81 -9.27 -24.93
C CYS A 131 38.58 -10.77 -25.22
N GLN A 132 38.10 -11.62 -24.30
CA GLN A 132 37.93 -13.07 -24.52
C GLN A 132 36.80 -13.66 -23.68
N THR A 133 35.59 -13.69 -24.23
CA THR A 133 34.42 -14.25 -23.54
C THR A 133 34.24 -15.74 -23.80
N ASP A 134 35.28 -16.55 -23.56
CA ASP A 134 35.19 -18.02 -23.69
C ASP A 134 35.04 -18.75 -22.34
N ASN A 135 35.20 -18.04 -21.19
CA ASN A 135 35.21 -18.68 -19.87
C ASN A 135 34.03 -18.34 -18.95
N LEU A 136 32.97 -17.68 -19.44
CA LEU A 136 31.71 -17.56 -18.70
C LEU A 136 30.94 -18.88 -18.84
N LYS A 137 31.21 -19.85 -17.96
CA LYS A 137 30.38 -21.06 -17.85
C LYS A 137 28.94 -20.63 -17.53
N LEU A 138 28.07 -20.81 -18.52
CA LEU A 138 26.63 -20.66 -18.42
C LEU A 138 26.09 -21.57 -17.32
N ASN A 139 25.74 -20.98 -16.18
CA ASN A 139 24.78 -21.60 -15.28
C ASN A 139 23.42 -21.12 -15.77
N VAL A 140 22.73 -21.94 -16.57
CA VAL A 140 21.38 -21.63 -17.07
C VAL A 140 20.45 -21.63 -15.85
N ASN A 141 20.32 -20.45 -15.24
CA ASN A 141 19.83 -20.25 -13.88
C ASN A 141 18.34 -20.57 -13.75
N ASP A 142 17.97 -21.22 -12.63
CA ASP A 142 16.59 -21.31 -12.15
C ASP A 142 15.91 -19.94 -12.10
N ASP A 143 16.68 -18.85 -11.94
CA ASP A 143 16.19 -17.47 -11.88
C ASP A 143 15.43 -16.99 -13.13
N LEU A 144 15.97 -17.20 -14.34
CA LEU A 144 15.31 -16.80 -15.59
C LEU A 144 14.07 -17.66 -15.84
N THR A 145 14.14 -18.94 -15.48
CA THR A 145 13.01 -19.87 -15.58
C THR A 145 11.89 -19.46 -14.62
N GLN A 146 12.20 -19.14 -13.36
CA GLN A 146 11.22 -18.63 -12.38
C GLN A 146 10.62 -17.29 -12.81
N LEU A 147 11.45 -16.38 -13.34
CA LEU A 147 10.99 -15.10 -13.86
C LEU A 147 10.01 -15.31 -15.02
N LEU A 148 10.34 -16.21 -15.96
CA LEU A 148 9.48 -16.55 -17.08
C LEU A 148 8.13 -17.09 -16.60
N LYS A 149 8.11 -18.03 -15.65
CA LYS A 149 6.85 -18.55 -15.08
C LYS A 149 6.00 -17.45 -14.44
N THR A 150 6.64 -16.56 -13.70
CA THR A 150 5.96 -15.42 -13.06
C THR A 150 5.35 -14.47 -14.11
N LEU A 151 6.09 -14.20 -15.19
CA LEU A 151 5.62 -13.39 -16.31
C LEU A 151 4.50 -14.06 -17.07
N ILE A 152 4.60 -15.36 -17.36
CA ILE A 152 3.53 -16.14 -18.02
C ILE A 152 2.26 -16.13 -17.18
N SER A 153 2.37 -16.30 -15.86
CA SER A 153 1.21 -16.22 -14.96
C SER A 153 0.54 -14.85 -15.00
N SER A 154 1.31 -13.75 -15.08
CA SER A 154 0.74 -12.40 -15.21
C SER A 154 0.22 -12.10 -16.61
N TRP A 155 0.85 -12.64 -17.65
CA TRP A 155 0.49 -12.43 -19.05
C TRP A 155 -0.75 -13.24 -19.47
N SER A 156 -0.99 -14.37 -18.80
CA SER A 156 -2.16 -15.25 -19.00
C SER A 156 -3.37 -14.86 -18.15
N ASP A 157 -3.29 -13.77 -17.38
CA ASP A 157 -4.41 -13.29 -16.56
C ASP A 157 -5.45 -12.59 -17.43
N PRO A 158 -6.74 -13.00 -17.41
CA PRO A 158 -7.78 -12.38 -18.23
C PRO A 158 -7.98 -10.88 -17.91
N THR A 159 -7.67 -10.45 -16.68
CA THR A 159 -7.73 -9.03 -16.31
C THR A 159 -6.63 -8.23 -17.01
N PHE A 160 -5.42 -8.78 -17.12
CA PHE A 160 -4.31 -8.17 -17.84
C PHE A 160 -4.62 -8.03 -19.34
N ILE A 161 -5.14 -9.10 -19.96
CA ILE A 161 -5.47 -9.11 -21.40
C ILE A 161 -6.56 -8.08 -21.74
N LYS A 162 -7.54 -7.88 -20.84
CA LYS A 162 -8.65 -6.95 -21.07
C LYS A 162 -8.34 -5.50 -20.71
N HIS A 163 -7.59 -5.26 -19.64
CA HIS A 163 -7.48 -3.92 -19.03
C HIS A 163 -6.08 -3.31 -19.08
N ALA A 164 -5.02 -4.08 -19.36
CA ALA A 164 -3.68 -3.49 -19.49
C ALA A 164 -3.60 -2.61 -20.74
N SER A 165 -2.86 -1.50 -20.65
CA SER A 165 -2.58 -0.65 -21.81
C SER A 165 -1.84 -1.45 -22.88
N ASN A 166 -2.05 -1.09 -24.15
CA ASN A 166 -1.37 -1.75 -25.27
C ASN A 166 0.17 -1.71 -25.10
N SER A 167 0.72 -0.58 -24.63
CA SER A 167 2.15 -0.46 -24.35
C SER A 167 2.65 -1.45 -23.30
N THR A 168 1.86 -1.71 -22.26
CA THR A 168 2.19 -2.70 -21.23
C THR A 168 2.06 -4.13 -21.76
N GLN A 169 1.03 -4.42 -22.55
CA GLN A 169 0.85 -5.71 -23.22
C GLN A 169 2.04 -6.03 -24.13
N ILE A 170 2.45 -5.08 -24.96
CA ILE A 170 3.63 -5.18 -25.84
C ILE A 170 4.90 -5.37 -25.00
N TYR A 171 5.08 -4.59 -23.92
CA TYR A 171 6.27 -4.68 -23.08
C TYR A 171 6.45 -6.05 -22.44
N ILE A 172 5.42 -6.57 -21.76
CA ILE A 172 5.48 -7.89 -21.10
C ILE A 172 5.66 -9.00 -22.13
N THR A 173 4.95 -8.92 -23.27
CA THR A 173 5.12 -9.88 -24.38
C THR A 173 6.56 -9.84 -24.91
N SER A 174 7.13 -8.64 -25.08
CA SER A 174 8.50 -8.45 -25.55
C SER A 174 9.53 -9.07 -24.60
N VAL A 175 9.33 -8.91 -23.29
CA VAL A 175 10.18 -9.52 -22.25
C VAL A 175 10.13 -11.04 -22.35
N ILE A 176 8.93 -11.62 -22.45
CA ILE A 176 8.73 -13.09 -22.57
C ILE A 176 9.48 -13.62 -23.80
N LEU A 177 9.34 -12.95 -24.95
CA LEU A 177 10.00 -13.32 -26.20
C LEU A 177 11.54 -13.26 -26.10
N ILE A 178 12.09 -12.23 -25.44
CA ILE A 178 13.54 -12.18 -25.19
C ILE A 178 13.97 -13.37 -24.32
N ILE A 179 13.27 -13.65 -23.22
CA ILE A 179 13.64 -14.75 -22.31
C ILE A 179 13.54 -16.12 -23.00
N PHE A 180 12.55 -16.34 -23.87
CA PHE A 180 12.48 -17.53 -24.73
C PHE A 180 13.76 -17.73 -25.55
N GLY A 181 14.34 -16.63 -26.05
CA GLY A 181 15.62 -16.66 -26.73
C GLY A 181 16.77 -17.17 -25.86
N TYR A 182 16.81 -16.77 -24.59
CA TYR A 182 17.90 -17.13 -23.67
C TYR A 182 17.84 -18.57 -23.14
N LEU A 183 16.65 -19.18 -23.09
CA LEU A 183 16.48 -20.52 -22.53
C LEU A 183 16.67 -21.62 -23.61
N PRO A 184 17.50 -22.65 -23.36
CA PRO A 184 17.66 -23.76 -24.28
C PRO A 184 16.40 -24.64 -24.29
N LYS A 185 16.16 -25.33 -25.42
CA LYS A 185 15.01 -26.24 -25.62
C LYS A 185 14.78 -27.21 -24.46
N TYR A 186 15.86 -27.82 -23.94
CA TYR A 186 15.78 -28.75 -22.80
C TYR A 186 15.18 -28.09 -21.55
N THR A 187 15.56 -26.85 -21.22
CA THR A 187 15.06 -26.13 -20.05
C THR A 187 13.60 -25.74 -20.21
N LEU A 188 13.18 -25.29 -21.40
CA LEU A 188 11.78 -24.98 -21.69
C LEU A 188 10.86 -26.19 -21.53
N ILE A 189 11.32 -27.37 -21.98
CA ILE A 189 10.60 -28.65 -21.83
C ILE A 189 10.57 -29.07 -20.35
N LYS A 190 11.72 -29.08 -19.66
CA LYS A 190 11.83 -29.46 -18.24
C LYS A 190 10.95 -28.58 -17.35
N ALA A 191 10.87 -27.28 -17.66
CA ALA A 191 10.07 -26.32 -16.91
C ALA A 191 8.57 -26.36 -17.26
N ALA A 192 8.14 -27.19 -18.21
CA ALA A 192 6.76 -27.33 -18.67
C ALA A 192 6.12 -26.01 -19.18
N ILE A 193 6.92 -25.14 -19.80
CA ILE A 193 6.50 -23.79 -20.24
C ILE A 193 5.32 -23.84 -21.22
N SER A 194 5.34 -24.79 -22.17
CA SER A 194 4.25 -24.96 -23.14
C SER A 194 2.89 -25.20 -22.45
N ARG A 195 2.86 -26.01 -21.38
CA ARG A 195 1.63 -26.26 -20.61
C ARG A 195 1.14 -25.03 -19.86
N GLU A 196 2.06 -24.23 -19.30
CA GLU A 196 1.71 -23.06 -18.50
C GLU A 196 1.18 -21.89 -19.36
N ILE A 197 1.71 -21.71 -20.57
CA ILE A 197 1.33 -20.58 -21.43
C ILE A 197 0.12 -20.85 -22.33
N THR A 198 -0.20 -22.12 -22.62
CA THR A 198 -1.31 -22.50 -23.51
C THR A 198 -2.65 -21.89 -23.11
N PRO A 199 -3.08 -21.89 -21.82
CA PRO A 199 -4.32 -21.24 -21.40
C PRO A 199 -4.33 -19.74 -21.70
N GLY A 200 -3.20 -19.06 -21.50
CA GLY A 200 -3.02 -17.65 -21.85
C GLY A 200 -3.19 -17.43 -23.34
N ILE A 201 -2.50 -18.20 -24.18
CA ILE A 201 -2.59 -18.11 -25.65
C ILE A 201 -4.05 -18.21 -26.09
N THR A 202 -4.82 -19.17 -25.58
CA THR A 202 -6.25 -19.30 -25.93
C THR A 202 -7.05 -18.04 -25.59
N GLN A 203 -6.80 -17.41 -24.44
CA GLN A 203 -7.47 -16.16 -24.06
C GLN A 203 -7.06 -14.97 -24.93
N TRP A 204 -5.77 -14.86 -25.29
CA TRP A 204 -5.30 -13.82 -26.22
C TRP A 204 -5.96 -13.96 -27.60
N LEU A 205 -6.11 -15.19 -28.11
CA LEU A 205 -6.78 -15.46 -29.39
C LEU A 205 -8.28 -15.13 -29.36
N GLN A 206 -8.93 -15.25 -28.20
CA GLN A 206 -10.34 -14.89 -28.00
C GLN A 206 -10.56 -13.38 -27.80
N SER A 207 -9.50 -12.58 -27.74
CA SER A 207 -9.62 -11.12 -27.58
C SER A 207 -10.31 -10.48 -28.80
N THR A 208 -11.12 -9.45 -28.55
CA THR A 208 -11.76 -8.65 -29.59
C THR A 208 -10.77 -7.78 -30.36
N SER A 209 -9.65 -7.39 -29.73
CA SER A 209 -8.59 -6.59 -30.35
C SER A 209 -7.68 -7.44 -31.25
N GLU A 210 -7.49 -6.99 -32.50
CA GLU A 210 -6.55 -7.62 -33.43
C GLU A 210 -5.11 -7.57 -32.93
N GLU A 211 -4.70 -6.45 -32.34
CA GLU A 211 -3.33 -6.25 -31.82
C GLU A 211 -3.03 -7.23 -30.68
N SER A 212 -3.97 -7.42 -29.76
CA SER A 212 -3.84 -8.42 -28.69
C SER A 212 -3.79 -9.84 -29.26
N ARG A 213 -4.65 -10.17 -30.24
CA ARG A 213 -4.59 -11.49 -30.91
C ARG A 213 -3.22 -11.72 -31.57
N LYS A 214 -2.64 -10.71 -32.24
CA LYS A 214 -1.30 -10.79 -32.85
C LYS A 214 -0.22 -11.10 -31.81
N LEU A 215 -0.24 -10.45 -30.63
CA LEU A 215 0.71 -10.75 -29.55
C LEU A 215 0.64 -12.22 -29.11
N GLY A 216 -0.58 -12.75 -28.93
CA GLY A 216 -0.80 -14.15 -28.60
C GLY A 216 -0.31 -15.12 -29.68
N MET A 217 -0.64 -14.84 -30.94
CA MET A 217 -0.24 -15.65 -32.10
C MET A 217 1.28 -15.71 -32.26
N VAL A 218 1.97 -14.56 -32.24
CA VAL A 218 3.44 -14.52 -32.39
C VAL A 218 4.12 -15.23 -31.22
N THR A 219 3.63 -15.04 -29.99
CA THR A 219 4.20 -15.72 -28.82
C THR A 219 4.10 -17.24 -28.93
N ALA A 220 2.95 -17.74 -29.39
CA ALA A 220 2.71 -19.16 -29.61
C ALA A 220 3.58 -19.73 -30.76
N GLU A 221 3.64 -19.03 -31.90
CA GLU A 221 4.48 -19.37 -33.05
C GLU A 221 5.96 -19.46 -32.65
N MET A 222 6.47 -18.47 -31.91
CA MET A 222 7.86 -18.43 -31.49
C MET A 222 8.21 -19.52 -30.48
N LEU A 223 7.30 -19.84 -29.55
CA LEU A 223 7.52 -20.94 -28.62
C LEU A 223 7.54 -22.29 -29.33
N SER A 224 6.62 -22.49 -30.29
CA SER A 224 6.56 -23.71 -31.10
C SER A 224 7.84 -23.90 -31.91
N LYS A 225 8.38 -22.83 -32.53
CA LYS A 225 9.69 -22.86 -33.22
C LYS A 225 10.86 -23.30 -32.33
N LEU A 226 10.79 -23.04 -31.01
CA LEU A 226 11.84 -23.41 -30.07
C LEU A 226 11.68 -24.84 -29.51
N ILE A 227 10.45 -25.33 -29.37
CA ILE A 227 10.15 -26.60 -28.69
C ILE A 227 9.85 -27.73 -29.68
N ASP A 228 9.04 -27.48 -30.69
CA ASP A 228 8.50 -28.53 -31.56
C ASP A 228 9.56 -29.02 -32.56
N VAL A 229 9.27 -30.15 -33.20
CA VAL A 229 10.08 -30.69 -34.30
C VAL A 229 9.69 -29.95 -35.57
N SER A 230 10.62 -29.71 -36.49
CA SER A 230 10.47 -28.84 -37.66
C SER A 230 9.27 -29.14 -38.57
N GLU A 231 8.70 -30.34 -38.51
CA GLU A 231 7.52 -30.74 -39.29
C GLU A 231 6.17 -30.35 -38.64
N ASN A 232 6.13 -30.00 -37.35
CA ASN A 232 4.91 -29.68 -36.59
C ASN A 232 4.99 -28.29 -35.92
N VAL A 233 5.65 -27.32 -36.56
CA VAL A 233 5.71 -25.95 -36.05
C VAL A 233 4.38 -25.25 -36.28
N LEU A 234 3.80 -24.68 -35.22
CA LEU A 234 2.59 -23.89 -35.28
C LEU A 234 2.84 -22.60 -36.08
N ASP A 235 2.11 -22.43 -37.17
CA ASP A 235 2.10 -21.21 -37.99
C ASP A 235 0.67 -20.68 -38.10
N PHE A 236 0.49 -19.38 -37.83
CA PHE A 236 -0.77 -18.67 -37.97
C PHE A 236 -0.89 -17.90 -39.29
N GLU A 237 0.08 -18.06 -40.20
CA GLU A 237 0.12 -17.42 -41.52
C GLU A 237 0.05 -15.88 -41.44
N LEU A 238 0.66 -15.31 -40.40
CA LEU A 238 0.71 -13.86 -40.20
C LEU A 238 1.56 -13.19 -41.29
N ASN A 239 1.07 -12.05 -41.80
CA ASN A 239 1.75 -11.28 -42.85
C ASN A 239 3.21 -10.96 -42.45
N PRO A 240 4.21 -11.47 -43.19
CA PRO A 240 5.63 -11.26 -42.86
C PRO A 240 6.09 -9.81 -43.05
N GLU A 241 5.36 -9.00 -43.82
CA GLU A 241 5.66 -7.59 -44.05
C GLU A 241 5.08 -6.65 -42.98
N ASP A 242 4.28 -7.18 -42.04
CA ASP A 242 3.78 -6.41 -40.90
C ASP A 242 4.95 -6.04 -39.96
N LYS A 243 5.13 -4.73 -39.73
CA LYS A 243 6.22 -4.18 -38.92
C LYS A 243 6.21 -4.70 -37.49
N ASP A 244 5.03 -4.87 -36.90
CA ASP A 244 4.89 -5.28 -35.50
C ASP A 244 5.20 -6.76 -35.34
N VAL A 245 4.74 -7.58 -36.28
CA VAL A 245 5.06 -9.02 -36.34
C VAL A 245 6.57 -9.22 -36.53
N LYS A 246 7.18 -8.46 -37.45
CA LYS A 246 8.64 -8.49 -37.67
C LYS A 246 9.42 -8.07 -36.43
N TYR A 247 8.99 -7.00 -35.77
CA TYR A 247 9.58 -6.53 -34.51
C TYR A 247 9.54 -7.63 -33.44
N LEU A 248 8.38 -8.24 -33.21
CA LEU A 248 8.20 -9.27 -32.17
C LEU A 248 9.00 -10.55 -32.46
N ARG A 249 9.00 -11.03 -33.72
CA ARG A 249 9.76 -12.22 -34.11
C ARG A 249 11.27 -12.05 -33.86
N GLN A 250 11.82 -10.86 -34.12
CA GLN A 250 13.24 -10.57 -33.92
C GLN A 250 13.65 -10.56 -32.43
N LEU A 251 12.73 -10.35 -31.49
CA LEU A 251 13.06 -10.29 -30.06
C LEU A 251 13.64 -11.60 -29.51
N VAL A 252 13.25 -12.74 -30.05
CA VAL A 252 13.75 -14.07 -29.65
C VAL A 252 15.21 -14.29 -30.07
N GLU A 253 15.67 -13.54 -31.07
CA GLU A 253 17.06 -13.60 -31.58
C GLU A 253 18.02 -12.72 -30.75
N LEU A 254 17.49 -11.91 -29.83
CA LEU A 254 18.25 -11.02 -28.94
C LEU A 254 18.90 -11.78 -27.78
N LYS A 255 19.81 -12.71 -28.09
CA LYS A 255 20.54 -13.56 -27.13
C LYS A 255 21.89 -12.95 -26.75
N ASP A 256 21.90 -11.68 -26.37
CA ASP A 256 23.11 -10.85 -26.29
C ASP A 256 24.19 -11.40 -25.34
N GLY A 257 23.79 -12.18 -24.33
CA GLY A 257 24.72 -12.77 -23.36
C GLY A 257 25.29 -14.14 -23.75
N ILE A 258 24.75 -14.79 -24.79
CA ILE A 258 25.04 -16.18 -25.18
C ILE A 258 25.81 -16.26 -26.51
N VAL A 259 25.70 -15.24 -27.37
CA VAL A 259 26.35 -15.25 -28.69
C VAL A 259 27.83 -14.91 -28.57
N ASN A 260 28.68 -15.71 -29.22
CA ASN A 260 30.10 -15.42 -29.39
C ASN A 260 30.26 -14.19 -30.30
N LEU A 261 30.80 -13.11 -29.76
CA LEU A 261 31.12 -11.89 -30.52
C LEU A 261 32.56 -11.97 -31.02
N PRO A 262 32.86 -11.48 -32.23
CA PRO A 262 34.23 -11.32 -32.69
C PRO A 262 34.97 -10.28 -31.84
N ASP A 263 36.26 -10.50 -31.59
CA ASP A 263 37.15 -9.57 -30.88
C ASP A 263 37.31 -8.30 -31.72
N ILE A 264 36.52 -7.27 -31.43
CA ILE A 264 36.58 -5.97 -32.10
C ILE A 264 36.68 -4.89 -31.04
N ASP A 265 37.85 -4.26 -30.96
CA ASP A 265 38.10 -3.07 -30.14
C ASP A 265 37.35 -1.87 -30.72
N TYR A 266 36.14 -1.62 -30.23
CA TYR A 266 35.44 -0.36 -30.46
C TYR A 266 35.97 0.70 -29.48
N GLU A 267 37.26 1.05 -29.56
CA GLU A 267 37.80 2.22 -28.87
C GLU A 267 37.34 3.50 -29.59
N GLU A 268 36.56 4.33 -28.89
CA GLU A 268 36.33 5.71 -29.30
C GLU A 268 37.50 6.57 -28.79
N ASN A 269 38.30 7.10 -29.71
CA ASN A 269 39.23 8.20 -29.46
C ASN A 269 38.44 9.42 -28.94
N VAL A 270 38.41 9.61 -27.63
CA VAL A 270 37.90 10.86 -27.03
C VAL A 270 39.10 11.76 -26.78
N GLU A 271 39.28 12.76 -27.65
CA GLU A 271 40.27 13.83 -27.48
C GLU A 271 40.07 14.54 -26.14
N GLU A 272 41.11 14.50 -25.31
CA GLU A 272 41.22 15.20 -24.04
C GLU A 272 41.26 16.73 -24.23
N LYS A 273 40.42 17.46 -23.49
CA LYS A 273 40.74 18.82 -23.02
C LYS A 273 40.24 19.00 -21.59
N PHE A 274 41.10 18.68 -20.62
CA PHE A 274 41.05 19.25 -19.28
C PHE A 274 42.21 20.23 -19.12
N SER A 275 41.92 21.52 -18.88
CA SER A 275 42.89 22.46 -18.34
C SER A 275 42.61 22.67 -16.85
N TYR A 276 43.50 22.14 -16.00
CA TYR A 276 43.63 22.53 -14.61
C TYR A 276 44.53 23.77 -14.54
N GLN A 277 44.12 24.79 -13.79
CA GLN A 277 45.05 25.77 -13.24
C GLN A 277 45.18 25.46 -11.75
N GLU A 278 46.33 24.90 -11.40
CA GLU A 278 46.85 24.82 -10.04
C GLU A 278 47.13 26.24 -9.52
N ASN A 279 46.91 26.45 -8.24
CA ASN A 279 47.69 27.40 -7.46
C ASN A 279 47.89 26.79 -6.08
N GLU A 280 49.05 26.17 -5.90
CA GLU A 280 49.66 25.97 -4.60
C GLU A 280 50.08 27.33 -4.03
N ASN A 281 49.91 27.52 -2.72
CA ASN A 281 50.82 28.33 -1.92
C ASN A 281 50.81 27.83 -0.47
N THR A 282 51.95 27.27 -0.11
CA THR A 282 52.43 26.84 1.21
C THR A 282 52.68 28.06 2.13
N ILE A 283 52.59 27.89 3.46
CA ILE A 283 53.55 28.37 4.50
C ILE A 283 53.16 27.82 5.90
N ASN A 284 53.98 26.89 6.38
CA ASN A 284 54.63 26.68 7.70
C ASN A 284 53.89 26.71 9.08
N ASN A 285 54.00 25.55 9.74
CA ASN A 285 54.63 25.20 11.05
C ASN A 285 54.44 26.00 12.35
N GLU A 286 54.09 25.25 13.42
CA GLU A 286 54.68 25.11 14.80
C GLU A 286 53.55 24.96 15.85
N LEU A 287 53.29 23.75 16.39
CA LEU A 287 53.89 23.05 17.56
C LEU A 287 53.43 23.58 18.93
N GLU A 288 52.67 22.75 19.67
CA GLU A 288 52.83 22.33 21.10
C GLU A 288 51.54 21.62 21.57
N SER A 289 51.52 20.32 21.87
CA SER A 289 51.99 19.60 23.09
C SER A 289 50.98 19.57 24.24
N ALA A 290 50.33 18.41 24.46
CA ALA A 290 50.18 17.76 25.78
C ALA A 290 49.45 16.41 25.67
N THR A 291 50.22 15.35 25.90
CA THR A 291 49.84 13.96 26.22
C THR A 291 49.04 13.83 27.52
N HIS A 292 48.20 12.78 27.65
CA HIS A 292 48.37 11.75 28.67
C HIS A 292 47.44 10.53 28.44
N GLN A 293 48.05 9.35 28.54
CA GLN A 293 47.45 8.01 28.58
C GLN A 293 47.17 7.60 30.04
N ASN A 294 46.18 6.73 30.31
CA ASN A 294 46.40 5.34 30.80
C ASN A 294 45.16 4.70 31.49
N GLU A 295 44.85 3.51 30.97
CA GLU A 295 44.55 2.19 31.56
C GLU A 295 43.92 1.95 32.96
N VAL A 296 43.21 0.81 32.96
CA VAL A 296 42.43 0.06 33.94
C VAL A 296 43.29 -0.73 34.96
N LYS A 297 42.81 -0.94 36.22
CA LYS A 297 42.68 -2.26 36.90
C LYS A 297 42.14 -2.21 38.36
N SER A 298 41.01 -2.90 38.55
CA SER A 298 40.59 -3.88 39.59
C SER A 298 41.20 -3.89 41.01
N GLY A 299 40.31 -3.97 42.03
CA GLY A 299 40.28 -5.13 42.94
C GLY A 299 39.89 -4.94 44.42
N VAL A 300 38.75 -5.57 44.82
CA VAL A 300 38.56 -6.45 46.03
C VAL A 300 38.38 -5.74 47.41
N SER A 301 37.50 -6.07 48.39
CA SER A 301 36.47 -7.11 48.67
C SER A 301 35.73 -6.86 50.03
N VAL A 302 34.42 -7.20 50.07
CA VAL A 302 33.66 -8.06 51.05
C VAL A 302 33.39 -7.61 52.51
N LYS A 303 32.10 -7.59 52.93
CA LYS A 303 31.46 -8.60 53.84
C LYS A 303 29.94 -8.42 53.99
N ILE A 304 29.29 -9.58 54.14
CA ILE A 304 27.88 -9.92 54.30
C ILE A 304 27.57 -10.08 55.79
N GLU A 305 26.34 -9.79 56.25
CA GLU A 305 25.66 -10.59 57.28
C GLU A 305 24.12 -10.41 57.23
N ASN A 306 23.44 -11.54 57.46
CA ASN A 306 22.00 -11.78 57.45
C ASN A 306 21.38 -11.59 58.85
N ILE A 307 20.04 -11.76 58.89
CA ILE A 307 19.19 -12.26 60.01
C ILE A 307 18.39 -11.16 60.75
N ASN A 308 17.08 -11.04 60.45
CA ASN A 308 16.01 -11.51 61.34
C ASN A 308 14.58 -11.17 60.85
N GLU A 309 13.75 -12.20 60.92
CA GLU A 309 12.28 -12.17 60.94
C GLU A 309 11.77 -11.41 62.19
N SER A 310 10.65 -10.70 62.05
CA SER A 310 9.78 -10.40 63.18
C SER A 310 8.33 -10.33 62.72
N VAL A 311 7.61 -11.38 63.07
CA VAL A 311 6.15 -11.49 63.21
C VAL A 311 5.69 -10.45 64.23
N VAL A 312 4.67 -9.65 63.90
CA VAL A 312 3.84 -8.96 64.92
C VAL A 312 2.39 -8.99 64.44
N ASP A 313 1.62 -9.84 65.09
CA ASP A 313 0.16 -9.78 65.24
C ASP A 313 -0.27 -8.39 65.75
N SER A 314 -1.34 -7.87 65.18
CA SER A 314 -2.36 -7.20 65.99
C SER A 314 -3.69 -7.42 65.29
N ASP A 315 -4.45 -8.33 65.88
CA ASP A 315 -5.91 -8.32 65.85
C ASP A 315 -6.42 -6.92 66.13
N ASP A 316 -7.41 -6.48 65.36
CA ASP A 316 -8.54 -5.75 65.91
C ASP A 316 -9.79 -6.24 65.17
N GLU A 317 -10.64 -6.85 65.97
CA GLU A 317 -11.94 -7.42 65.63
C GLU A 317 -12.96 -6.35 65.23
N ASP A 318 -14.02 -6.83 64.59
CA ASP A 318 -15.37 -6.28 64.57
C ASP A 318 -15.65 -4.96 63.84
N ASP A 319 -16.18 -5.09 62.62
CA ASP A 319 -17.57 -4.67 62.39
C ASP A 319 -18.14 -5.34 61.11
N PHE A 320 -18.72 -6.52 61.31
CA PHE A 320 -19.62 -7.16 60.34
C PHE A 320 -20.92 -6.35 60.24
N VAL A 321 -21.20 -5.77 59.06
CA VAL A 321 -22.54 -5.25 58.75
C VAL A 321 -23.36 -6.34 58.03
N PRO A 322 -24.52 -6.78 58.56
CA PRO A 322 -25.29 -7.90 58.02
C PRO A 322 -25.89 -7.69 56.62
N TYR A 323 -25.84 -8.75 55.80
CA TYR A 323 -26.61 -8.89 54.57
C TYR A 323 -28.11 -9.17 54.88
N PRO A 324 -29.08 -8.52 54.22
CA PRO A 324 -30.48 -8.92 54.32
C PRO A 324 -30.71 -10.23 53.54
N MET A 325 -30.98 -11.28 54.32
CA MET A 325 -31.42 -12.60 53.87
C MET A 325 -32.85 -12.52 53.32
N LYS A 326 -33.12 -13.38 52.33
CA LYS A 326 -34.42 -13.56 51.69
C LYS A 326 -35.46 -13.95 52.74
N GLU A 327 -36.64 -13.34 52.64
CA GLU A 327 -37.83 -13.77 53.37
C GLU A 327 -38.21 -15.19 52.90
N GLU A 328 -37.91 -16.16 53.74
CA GLU A 328 -38.62 -17.44 53.79
C GLU A 328 -39.91 -17.19 54.57
N SER A 329 -41.04 -17.14 53.88
CA SER A 329 -42.35 -17.32 54.50
C SER A 329 -42.82 -18.73 54.16
N ASP A 330 -42.68 -19.60 55.16
CA ASP A 330 -43.48 -20.81 55.32
C ASP A 330 -44.95 -20.41 55.46
N ASP A 331 -45.80 -20.94 54.59
CA ASP A 331 -47.22 -21.13 54.87
C ASP A 331 -47.60 -22.52 54.33
N ASP A 332 -48.02 -23.37 55.26
CA ASP A 332 -48.46 -24.75 55.07
C ASP A 332 -49.85 -24.85 54.41
N ASP A 333 -50.06 -25.98 53.73
CA ASP A 333 -51.33 -26.68 53.43
C ASP A 333 -52.42 -26.04 52.54
N ASP A 334 -52.52 -26.48 51.28
CA ASP A 334 -53.77 -27.06 50.75
C ASP A 334 -53.51 -27.95 49.53
N ASP A 335 -53.94 -29.20 49.62
CA ASP A 335 -53.88 -30.22 48.58
C ASP A 335 -54.87 -29.89 47.45
N ASN A 336 -54.37 -29.52 46.26
CA ASN A 336 -55.13 -29.74 45.04
C ASN A 336 -54.23 -30.13 43.85
N VAL A 337 -54.52 -31.33 43.36
CA VAL A 337 -53.94 -32.08 42.27
C VAL A 337 -53.81 -31.32 40.94
N GLU A 338 -52.64 -31.50 40.34
CA GLU A 338 -52.32 -31.41 38.90
C GLU A 338 -52.63 -30.10 38.17
N SER A 339 -51.64 -29.20 38.19
CA SER A 339 -51.21 -28.49 36.99
C SER A 339 -49.70 -28.27 37.06
N MET A 340 -48.97 -28.76 36.05
CA MET A 340 -47.52 -28.61 35.90
C MET A 340 -47.03 -27.22 36.34
N PRO A 341 -46.04 -27.11 37.23
CA PRO A 341 -45.42 -25.82 37.49
C PRO A 341 -44.62 -25.45 36.24
N GLN A 342 -45.01 -24.37 35.58
CA GLN A 342 -44.11 -23.66 34.68
C GLN A 342 -42.84 -23.36 35.46
N THR A 343 -41.73 -23.92 34.99
CA THR A 343 -40.41 -23.70 35.54
C THR A 343 -40.16 -22.19 35.60
N LYS A 344 -40.04 -21.63 36.82
CA LYS A 344 -39.54 -20.27 37.03
C LYS A 344 -38.16 -20.22 36.36
N LYS A 345 -38.07 -19.62 35.16
CA LYS A 345 -36.80 -19.41 34.45
C LYS A 345 -35.84 -18.74 35.43
N LYS A 346 -34.71 -19.37 35.71
CA LYS A 346 -33.64 -18.76 36.53
C LYS A 346 -33.29 -17.41 35.90
N LYS A 347 -33.50 -16.31 36.63
CA LYS A 347 -33.16 -14.96 36.17
C LYS A 347 -31.64 -14.90 36.03
N ILE A 348 -31.16 -14.89 34.79
CA ILE A 348 -29.73 -14.73 34.49
C ILE A 348 -29.35 -13.32 34.92
N LEU A 349 -28.31 -13.22 35.75
CA LEU A 349 -27.79 -11.95 36.27
C LEU A 349 -27.00 -11.25 35.16
N SER A 350 -26.97 -9.91 35.18
CA SER A 350 -26.13 -9.13 34.26
C SER A 350 -24.65 -9.27 34.62
N PRO A 351 -23.74 -9.43 33.63
CA PRO A 351 -22.31 -9.51 33.90
C PRO A 351 -21.78 -8.20 34.51
N VAL A 352 -20.88 -8.32 35.50
CA VAL A 352 -20.27 -7.17 36.22
C VAL A 352 -18.79 -7.01 35.84
N TYR A 353 -18.13 -8.10 35.45
CA TYR A 353 -16.76 -8.12 34.97
C TYR A 353 -16.70 -8.43 33.47
N ILE A 354 -15.64 -7.98 32.81
CA ILE A 354 -15.39 -8.27 31.39
C ILE A 354 -15.14 -9.77 31.20
N ILE A 355 -14.55 -10.44 32.20
CA ILE A 355 -14.38 -11.89 32.21
C ILE A 355 -15.75 -12.60 32.20
N ASP A 356 -16.72 -12.11 32.97
CA ASP A 356 -18.09 -12.66 32.98
C ASP A 356 -18.78 -12.42 31.64
N LEU A 357 -18.59 -11.23 31.06
CA LEU A 357 -19.08 -10.89 29.73
C LEU A 357 -18.52 -11.85 28.67
N LEU A 358 -17.21 -12.11 28.71
CA LEU A 358 -16.55 -13.08 27.83
C LEU A 358 -17.08 -14.49 28.02
N PHE A 359 -17.31 -14.91 29.27
CA PHE A 359 -17.87 -16.22 29.57
C PHE A 359 -19.28 -16.38 28.97
N TYR A 360 -20.13 -15.34 29.06
CA TYR A 360 -21.48 -15.39 28.50
C TYR A 360 -21.48 -15.30 26.98
N LEU A 361 -20.59 -14.51 26.38
CA LEU A 361 -20.46 -14.40 24.92
C LEU A 361 -19.89 -15.68 24.28
N LYS A 362 -19.08 -16.45 25.01
CA LYS A 362 -18.57 -17.77 24.59
C LYS A 362 -19.59 -18.89 24.72
N ALA A 363 -20.59 -18.72 25.58
CA ALA A 363 -21.67 -19.69 25.78
C ALA A 363 -22.69 -19.59 24.63
N SER A 364 -22.24 -19.89 23.41
CA SER A 364 -23.04 -19.83 22.17
C SER A 364 -24.24 -20.78 22.16
N ASP A 365 -24.39 -21.65 23.14
CA ASP A 365 -25.48 -22.62 23.24
C ASP A 365 -26.67 -22.10 24.08
N ASP A 366 -26.49 -21.00 24.84
CA ASP A 366 -27.50 -20.44 25.74
C ASP A 366 -28.04 -19.08 25.23
N PRO A 367 -29.21 -19.03 24.57
CA PRO A 367 -29.72 -17.79 23.95
C PRO A 367 -30.01 -16.69 24.98
N ASP A 368 -30.56 -17.06 26.16
CA ASP A 368 -30.91 -16.11 27.20
C ASP A 368 -29.65 -15.43 27.80
N LYS A 369 -28.52 -16.15 27.91
CA LYS A 369 -27.25 -15.58 28.39
C LYS A 369 -26.64 -14.63 27.36
N LEU A 370 -26.71 -15.03 26.09
CA LEU A 370 -26.20 -14.22 24.98
C LEU A 370 -26.95 -12.89 24.85
N GLU A 371 -28.28 -12.91 24.99
CA GLU A 371 -29.09 -11.70 24.94
C GLU A 371 -28.78 -10.74 26.11
N VAL A 372 -28.66 -11.26 27.33
CA VAL A 372 -28.29 -10.46 28.51
C VAL A 372 -26.89 -9.87 28.36
N ALA A 373 -25.93 -10.67 27.88
CA ALA A 373 -24.56 -10.24 27.66
C ALA A 373 -24.47 -9.10 26.64
N LEU A 374 -25.12 -9.24 25.48
CA LEU A 374 -25.09 -8.21 24.42
C LEU A 374 -25.75 -6.90 24.85
N LYS A 375 -26.85 -6.96 25.60
CA LYS A 375 -27.50 -5.75 26.15
C LYS A 375 -26.64 -5.03 27.18
N ALA A 376 -25.89 -5.77 27.99
CA ALA A 376 -25.02 -5.20 29.01
C ALA A 376 -23.65 -4.75 28.46
N ALA A 377 -23.21 -5.31 27.34
CA ALA A 377 -21.86 -5.15 26.80
C ALA A 377 -21.45 -3.68 26.59
N GLU A 378 -22.27 -2.86 25.93
CA GLU A 378 -21.93 -1.46 25.65
C GLU A 378 -21.64 -0.68 26.94
N ASN A 379 -22.56 -0.72 27.91
CA ASN A 379 -22.43 0.04 29.15
C ASN A 379 -21.28 -0.49 30.00
N LEU A 380 -21.15 -1.81 30.12
CA LEU A 380 -20.10 -2.42 30.92
C LEU A 380 -18.70 -2.09 30.37
N ILE A 381 -18.50 -2.15 29.05
CA ILE A 381 -17.22 -1.79 28.42
C ILE A 381 -16.89 -0.32 28.66
N ARG A 382 -17.88 0.58 28.60
CA ARG A 382 -17.68 2.01 28.86
C ARG A 382 -17.30 2.28 30.31
N GLU A 383 -18.02 1.68 31.27
CA GLU A 383 -17.72 1.81 32.70
C GLU A 383 -16.32 1.31 33.04
N LYS A 384 -15.92 0.17 32.46
CA LYS A 384 -14.59 -0.43 32.69
C LYS A 384 -13.47 0.23 31.88
N SER A 385 -13.79 1.07 30.89
CA SER A 385 -12.78 1.84 30.16
C SER A 385 -12.15 2.97 30.99
N GLU A 386 -12.88 3.44 32.01
CA GLU A 386 -12.40 4.48 32.92
C GLU A 386 -11.79 3.88 34.20
N PHE A 387 -11.92 2.56 34.43
CA PHE A 387 -11.57 1.90 35.68
C PHE A 387 -10.76 0.61 35.48
N GLY A 388 -9.47 0.67 35.82
CA GLY A 388 -8.56 -0.49 35.87
C GLY A 388 -7.93 -0.87 34.52
N MET A 389 -7.23 -2.01 34.51
CA MET A 389 -6.57 -2.58 33.32
C MET A 389 -7.36 -3.74 32.70
N GLU A 390 -8.50 -4.11 33.31
CA GLU A 390 -9.30 -5.28 32.94
C GLU A 390 -9.73 -5.25 31.46
N LEU A 391 -10.10 -4.07 30.94
CA LEU A 391 -10.50 -3.92 29.55
C LEU A 391 -9.33 -4.14 28.60
N ASP A 392 -8.16 -3.58 28.90
CA ASP A 392 -6.97 -3.67 28.05
C ASP A 392 -6.47 -5.13 27.96
N ASP A 393 -6.50 -5.87 29.08
CA ASP A 393 -6.08 -7.27 29.14
C ASP A 393 -6.98 -8.20 28.30
N HIS A 394 -8.27 -7.88 28.23
CA HIS A 394 -9.29 -8.70 27.56
C HIS A 394 -9.76 -8.14 26.20
N ALA A 395 -9.28 -6.97 25.78
CA ALA A 395 -9.76 -6.26 24.59
C ALA A 395 -9.64 -7.09 23.30
N VAL A 396 -8.51 -7.79 23.12
CA VAL A 396 -8.26 -8.61 21.92
C VAL A 396 -9.21 -9.81 21.86
N GLU A 397 -9.45 -10.46 22.99
CA GLU A 397 -10.33 -11.62 23.06
C GLU A 397 -11.80 -11.21 22.85
N LEU A 398 -12.20 -10.09 23.46
CA LEU A 398 -13.53 -9.52 23.28
C LEU A 398 -13.79 -9.12 21.82
N ALA A 399 -12.82 -8.45 21.17
CA ALA A 399 -12.90 -8.13 19.75
C ALA A 399 -13.03 -9.39 18.88
N ARG A 400 -12.25 -10.44 19.17
CA ARG A 400 -12.30 -11.70 18.42
C ARG A 400 -13.68 -12.36 18.47
N ILE A 401 -14.28 -12.41 19.66
CA ILE A 401 -15.60 -13.02 19.86
C ILE A 401 -16.68 -12.16 19.20
N LEU A 402 -16.68 -10.84 19.44
CA LEU A 402 -17.69 -9.94 18.87
C LEU A 402 -17.67 -9.92 17.33
N ILE A 403 -16.50 -10.00 16.69
CA ILE A 403 -16.41 -10.09 15.22
C ILE A 403 -17.01 -11.39 14.70
N GLY A 404 -16.72 -12.53 15.35
CA GLY A 404 -17.14 -13.86 14.89
C GLY A 404 -18.52 -14.31 15.39
N LEU A 405 -19.20 -13.49 16.19
CA LEU A 405 -20.49 -13.85 16.78
C LEU A 405 -21.59 -13.83 15.72
N GLN A 406 -22.31 -14.92 15.52
CA GLN A 406 -23.41 -15.01 14.54
C GLN A 406 -24.78 -15.06 15.23
N ASN A 407 -25.81 -14.53 14.56
CA ASN A 407 -27.16 -14.50 15.10
C ASN A 407 -27.91 -15.82 14.83
N ASN A 408 -27.51 -16.89 15.52
CA ASN A 408 -28.09 -18.23 15.31
C ASN A 408 -29.50 -18.39 15.92
N PHE A 409 -29.90 -17.47 16.81
CA PHE A 409 -31.13 -17.56 17.61
C PHE A 409 -32.15 -16.45 17.29
N ASP A 410 -31.92 -15.67 16.23
CA ASP A 410 -32.76 -14.53 15.83
C ASP A 410 -33.06 -13.55 17.00
N LEU A 411 -32.01 -13.20 17.75
CA LEU A 411 -32.15 -12.30 18.89
C LEU A 411 -32.53 -10.88 18.46
N ASN A 412 -33.39 -10.23 19.26
CA ASN A 412 -33.84 -8.86 19.01
C ASN A 412 -32.68 -7.86 19.12
N ARG A 413 -32.55 -6.96 18.13
CA ARG A 413 -31.51 -5.92 18.08
C ARG A 413 -30.08 -6.47 18.22
N PHE A 414 -29.85 -7.72 17.85
CA PHE A 414 -28.54 -8.37 17.95
C PHE A 414 -27.45 -7.56 17.26
N GLU A 415 -27.69 -7.17 16.00
CA GLU A 415 -26.73 -6.41 15.19
C GLU A 415 -26.44 -5.02 15.78
N GLU A 416 -27.45 -4.34 16.29
CA GLU A 416 -27.31 -3.02 16.93
C GLU A 416 -26.49 -3.12 18.22
N ASN A 417 -26.80 -4.10 19.08
CA ASN A 417 -26.08 -4.30 20.34
C ASN A 417 -24.63 -4.76 20.11
N ARG A 418 -24.42 -5.66 19.14
CA ARG A 418 -23.08 -6.12 18.74
C ARG A 418 -22.23 -4.96 18.21
N HIS A 419 -22.81 -4.14 17.33
CA HIS A 419 -22.15 -2.95 16.79
C HIS A 419 -21.82 -1.94 17.90
N ALA A 420 -22.76 -1.65 18.79
CA ALA A 420 -22.57 -0.72 19.90
C ALA A 420 -21.49 -1.19 20.89
N ALA A 421 -21.48 -2.49 21.22
CA ALA A 421 -20.43 -3.10 22.04
C ALA A 421 -19.04 -2.98 21.40
N MET A 422 -18.94 -3.21 20.09
CA MET A 422 -17.67 -3.03 19.37
C MET A 422 -17.22 -1.57 19.32
N VAL A 423 -18.15 -0.62 19.15
CA VAL A 423 -17.82 0.82 19.16
C VAL A 423 -17.33 1.24 20.54
N ALA A 424 -18.00 0.79 21.61
CA ALA A 424 -17.55 0.99 22.98
C ALA A 424 -16.14 0.44 23.22
N LEU A 425 -15.82 -0.75 22.69
CA LEU A 425 -14.49 -1.35 22.78
C LEU A 425 -13.41 -0.53 22.07
N ILE A 426 -13.70 -0.04 20.87
CA ILE A 426 -12.77 0.84 20.13
C ILE A 426 -12.54 2.15 20.87
N CYS A 427 -13.57 2.72 21.49
CA CYS A 427 -13.46 3.98 22.22
C CYS A 427 -12.78 3.81 23.59
N GLY A 428 -12.97 2.65 24.23
CA GLY A 428 -12.39 2.33 25.53
C GLY A 428 -10.90 1.99 25.46
N SER A 429 -10.50 1.09 24.55
CA SER A 429 -9.11 0.61 24.41
C SER A 429 -8.61 0.73 22.96
N PRO A 430 -8.51 1.95 22.39
CA PRO A 430 -8.22 2.14 20.97
C PRO A 430 -6.83 1.61 20.57
N LYS A 431 -5.82 1.75 21.44
CA LYS A 431 -4.43 1.37 21.13
C LYS A 431 -4.25 -0.14 20.93
N ILE A 432 -5.09 -0.97 21.55
CA ILE A 432 -5.01 -2.43 21.50
C ILE A 432 -6.07 -3.01 20.55
N ALA A 433 -7.33 -2.59 20.69
CA ALA A 433 -8.43 -3.15 19.95
C ALA A 433 -8.38 -2.80 18.44
N VAL A 434 -8.08 -1.54 18.10
CA VAL A 434 -8.14 -1.07 16.71
C VAL A 434 -7.10 -1.75 15.81
N PRO A 435 -5.80 -1.86 16.18
CA PRO A 435 -4.83 -2.57 15.36
C PRO A 435 -5.22 -4.04 15.13
N TYR A 436 -5.75 -4.71 16.15
CA TYR A 436 -6.24 -6.09 16.02
C TYR A 436 -7.42 -6.18 15.05
N ILE A 437 -8.43 -5.32 15.20
CA ILE A 437 -9.63 -5.28 14.33
C ILE A 437 -9.23 -5.00 12.87
N ILE A 438 -8.32 -4.05 12.63
CA ILE A 438 -7.81 -3.74 11.30
C ILE A 438 -7.05 -4.93 10.71
N GLN A 439 -6.23 -5.62 11.51
CA GLN A 439 -5.56 -6.84 11.07
C GLN A 439 -6.59 -7.91 10.67
N GLN A 440 -7.64 -8.11 11.46
CA GLN A 440 -8.71 -9.08 11.17
C GLN A 440 -9.46 -8.74 9.87
N PHE A 441 -9.69 -7.45 9.55
CA PHE A 441 -10.32 -7.04 8.29
C PHE A 441 -9.58 -7.57 7.04
N PHE A 442 -8.25 -7.60 7.09
CA PHE A 442 -7.41 -8.04 5.99
C PHE A 442 -7.21 -9.57 5.93
N GLU A 443 -7.75 -10.33 6.88
CA GLU A 443 -7.74 -11.78 6.84
C GLU A 443 -8.81 -12.34 5.88
N LYS A 444 -8.55 -13.54 5.32
CA LYS A 444 -9.46 -14.20 4.35
C LYS A 444 -10.63 -14.93 5.02
N LYS A 445 -10.55 -15.19 6.33
CA LYS A 445 -11.51 -16.04 7.05
C LYS A 445 -12.87 -15.39 7.29
N TYR A 446 -12.96 -14.06 7.16
CA TYR A 446 -14.19 -13.31 7.42
C TYR A 446 -15.01 -13.09 6.15
N SER A 447 -16.33 -13.20 6.32
CA SER A 447 -17.36 -12.89 5.36
C SER A 447 -17.42 -11.39 5.03
N LEU A 448 -18.11 -11.07 3.94
CA LEU A 448 -18.34 -9.68 3.52
C LEU A 448 -19.11 -8.88 4.59
N ALA A 449 -20.11 -9.49 5.22
CA ALA A 449 -20.92 -8.87 6.27
C ALA A 449 -20.07 -8.48 7.49
N GLU A 450 -19.18 -9.37 7.94
CA GLU A 450 -18.25 -9.08 9.05
C GLU A 450 -17.26 -7.97 8.67
N LYS A 451 -16.77 -7.97 7.42
CA LYS A 451 -15.91 -6.87 6.92
C LYS A 451 -16.62 -5.53 6.89
N TYR A 452 -17.90 -5.50 6.50
CA TYR A 452 -18.70 -4.28 6.56
C TYR A 452 -18.95 -3.82 7.99
N MET A 453 -19.21 -4.74 8.91
CA MET A 453 -19.34 -4.41 10.32
C MET A 453 -18.05 -3.78 10.83
N ILE A 454 -16.88 -4.38 10.55
CA ILE A 454 -15.59 -3.83 10.97
C ILE A 454 -15.39 -2.39 10.47
N LEU A 455 -15.64 -2.12 9.19
CA LEU A 455 -15.52 -0.77 8.61
C LEU A 455 -16.52 0.22 9.23
N SER A 456 -17.74 -0.22 9.50
CA SER A 456 -18.77 0.58 10.17
C SER A 456 -18.38 0.94 11.61
N VAL A 457 -17.81 -0.01 12.36
CA VAL A 457 -17.36 0.22 13.75
C VAL A 457 -16.16 1.16 13.76
N LEU A 458 -15.21 1.00 12.83
CA LEU A 458 -14.04 1.89 12.72
C LEU A 458 -14.44 3.34 12.43
N SER A 459 -15.36 3.56 11.50
CA SER A 459 -15.87 4.91 11.19
C SER A 459 -16.66 5.51 12.35
N THR A 460 -17.55 4.75 12.97
CA THR A 460 -18.38 5.23 14.09
C THR A 460 -17.54 5.51 15.34
N GLY A 461 -16.59 4.63 15.66
CA GLY A 461 -15.64 4.83 16.76
C GLY A 461 -14.71 6.02 16.54
N ALA A 462 -14.23 6.25 15.31
CA ALA A 462 -13.44 7.44 14.98
C ALA A 462 -14.24 8.74 15.20
N ARG A 463 -15.52 8.76 14.80
CA ARG A 463 -16.42 9.91 15.00
C ARG A 463 -16.69 10.17 16.48
N GLU A 464 -16.95 9.11 17.24
CA GLU A 464 -17.15 9.20 18.69
C GLU A 464 -15.89 9.74 19.40
N LEU A 465 -14.71 9.23 19.07
CA LEU A 465 -13.43 9.73 19.60
C LEU A 465 -13.15 11.18 19.20
N ALA A 466 -13.63 11.61 18.04
CA ALA A 466 -13.54 13.00 17.59
C ALA A 466 -14.56 13.94 18.24
N GLY A 467 -15.48 13.43 19.06
CA GLY A 467 -16.58 14.20 19.65
C GLY A 467 -17.66 14.58 18.62
N LEU A 468 -17.62 13.99 17.41
CA LEU A 468 -18.57 14.19 16.32
C LEU A 468 -19.75 13.24 16.51
N GLN A 469 -20.46 13.38 17.64
CA GLN A 469 -21.59 12.52 17.97
C GLN A 469 -22.77 12.78 17.02
N VAL A 470 -23.30 11.70 16.43
CA VAL A 470 -24.68 11.70 15.91
C VAL A 470 -25.56 11.69 17.15
N LYS A 471 -26.25 12.80 17.43
CA LYS A 471 -27.33 12.79 18.42
C LYS A 471 -28.34 11.73 17.98
N LYS A 472 -28.50 10.64 18.74
CA LYS A 472 -29.61 9.68 18.58
C LYS A 472 -30.93 10.41 18.80
N ASN A 473 -31.47 11.06 17.77
CA ASN A 473 -32.81 11.63 17.74
C ASN A 473 -33.37 11.48 16.32
N ILE A 474 -34.03 10.35 16.04
CA ILE A 474 -35.27 10.09 15.26
C ILE A 474 -35.62 10.94 13.99
N GLU A 475 -34.81 11.89 13.54
CA GLU A 475 -35.12 12.82 12.43
C GLU A 475 -34.25 12.62 11.18
N ASP A 476 -33.47 11.54 11.09
CA ASP A 476 -32.52 11.27 9.98
C ASP A 476 -33.18 10.98 8.61
N LYS A 477 -34.52 10.88 8.55
CA LYS A 477 -35.22 10.92 7.25
C LYS A 477 -35.36 12.34 6.69
N LYS A 478 -35.33 13.37 7.53
CA LYS A 478 -35.48 14.76 7.08
C LYS A 478 -34.15 15.37 6.64
N GLU A 479 -33.02 14.98 7.23
CA GLU A 479 -31.72 15.59 6.89
C GLU A 479 -31.23 15.25 5.47
N LEU A 480 -31.45 14.00 5.03
CA LEU A 480 -31.16 13.59 3.65
C LEU A 480 -32.10 14.29 2.65
N ASP A 481 -33.37 14.48 3.00
CA ASP A 481 -34.34 15.24 2.22
C ASP A 481 -34.03 16.75 2.18
N THR A 482 -33.52 17.35 3.27
CA THR A 482 -33.08 18.76 3.28
C THR A 482 -31.81 18.99 2.47
N LEU A 483 -30.85 18.06 2.48
CA LEU A 483 -29.67 18.17 1.63
C LEU A 483 -30.03 18.02 0.15
N SER A 484 -30.95 17.11 -0.19
CA SER A 484 -31.52 17.01 -1.54
C SER A 484 -32.34 18.26 -1.95
N GLN A 485 -33.02 18.91 -0.99
CA GLN A 485 -33.75 20.17 -1.21
C GLN A 485 -32.85 21.41 -1.30
N GLU A 486 -31.68 21.41 -0.66
CA GLU A 486 -30.69 22.48 -0.78
C GLU A 486 -29.89 22.37 -2.08
N ILE A 487 -29.56 21.15 -2.51
CA ILE A 487 -28.89 20.89 -3.79
C ILE A 487 -29.78 21.30 -4.97
N SER A 488 -31.09 21.08 -4.88
CA SER A 488 -32.06 21.51 -5.91
C SER A 488 -32.30 23.03 -5.94
N LYS A 489 -32.01 23.76 -4.86
CA LYS A 489 -32.08 25.24 -4.81
C LYS A 489 -30.87 25.95 -5.42
N LEU A 490 -29.78 25.24 -5.71
CA LEU A 490 -28.55 25.82 -6.27
C LEU A 490 -28.54 25.93 -7.81
N ASN A 491 -29.65 25.66 -8.48
CA ASN A 491 -29.83 25.98 -9.90
C ASN A 491 -30.09 27.48 -10.10
N LEU A 492 -28.99 28.21 -10.34
CA LEU A 492 -28.83 29.50 -11.05
C LEU A 492 -30.05 30.44 -11.15
N ILE A 493 -29.94 31.64 -10.55
CA ILE A 493 -30.31 32.96 -11.12
C ILE A 493 -29.75 34.09 -10.20
N PRO A 494 -29.41 35.28 -10.74
CA PRO A 494 -28.28 36.10 -10.31
C PRO A 494 -28.62 37.18 -9.28
N LEU A 495 -27.56 37.65 -8.61
CA LEU A 495 -27.38 38.94 -7.91
C LEU A 495 -28.60 39.88 -7.98
N LYS A 496 -29.45 39.84 -6.95
CA LYS A 496 -30.34 40.95 -6.60
C LYS A 496 -29.81 41.62 -5.34
N THR A 497 -29.29 42.82 -5.58
CA THR A 497 -29.16 43.94 -4.65
C THR A 497 -30.26 43.93 -3.58
N LEU A 498 -29.88 43.66 -2.33
CA LEU A 498 -30.77 43.82 -1.18
C LEU A 498 -30.51 45.16 -0.51
N LYS A 499 -31.55 46.00 -0.57
CA LYS A 499 -31.75 47.23 0.16
C LYS A 499 -31.56 47.00 1.66
N ASN A 500 -30.99 48.01 2.31
CA ASN A 500 -30.88 48.14 3.75
C ASN A 500 -32.27 48.22 4.41
N ASP A 501 -32.73 47.14 5.02
CA ASP A 501 -33.74 47.20 6.08
C ASP A 501 -33.09 46.92 7.44
N LYS A 502 -33.23 47.89 8.34
CA LYS A 502 -32.69 47.87 9.70
C LYS A 502 -33.42 46.81 10.54
N VAL A 503 -32.91 45.59 10.57
CA VAL A 503 -33.34 44.57 11.53
C VAL A 503 -32.44 44.63 12.77
N ARG A 504 -33.05 44.89 13.94
CA ARG A 504 -32.39 44.83 15.25
C ARG A 504 -31.81 43.43 15.46
N ARG A 505 -30.48 43.32 15.47
CA ARG A 505 -29.74 42.09 15.83
C ARG A 505 -29.87 41.83 17.33
N PHE A 506 -30.68 40.85 17.71
CA PHE A 506 -30.51 40.18 19.00
C PHE A 506 -29.25 39.32 18.90
N SER A 507 -28.30 39.48 19.84
CA SER A 507 -27.05 38.74 19.81
C SER A 507 -27.31 37.26 20.11
N SER A 508 -27.03 36.38 19.13
CA SER A 508 -27.07 34.92 19.26
C SER A 508 -25.94 34.34 20.10
N LYS A 509 -25.11 35.18 20.75
CA LYS A 509 -23.94 34.76 21.56
C LYS A 509 -24.24 33.65 22.58
N PRO A 510 -25.31 33.69 23.41
CA PRO A 510 -25.56 32.62 24.37
C PRO A 510 -26.02 31.31 23.70
N LEU A 511 -26.71 31.38 22.55
CA LEU A 511 -27.09 30.19 21.78
C LEU A 511 -25.85 29.57 21.11
N VAL A 512 -24.95 30.40 20.58
CA VAL A 512 -23.68 29.99 19.96
C VAL A 512 -22.70 29.44 21.00
N GLU A 513 -22.67 29.99 22.22
CA GLU A 513 -21.88 29.44 23.34
C GLU A 513 -22.44 28.12 23.86
N SER A 514 -23.77 27.96 23.93
CA SER A 514 -24.38 26.67 24.29
C SER A 514 -24.13 25.56 23.26
N MET A 515 -23.90 25.93 21.99
CA MET A 515 -23.49 25.01 20.92
C MET A 515 -21.98 24.72 20.91
N ARG A 516 -21.16 25.52 21.59
CA ARG A 516 -19.72 25.30 21.72
C ARG A 516 -19.41 24.43 22.93
N THR A 517 -19.83 23.17 22.89
CA THR A 517 -19.20 22.15 23.73
C THR A 517 -17.82 21.86 23.14
N THR A 518 -16.77 22.50 23.66
CA THR A 518 -15.38 22.15 23.32
C THR A 518 -15.06 20.77 23.86
N SER A 519 -15.48 19.73 23.15
CA SER A 519 -15.01 18.36 23.40
C SER A 519 -13.57 18.26 22.89
N VAL A 520 -12.65 17.80 23.74
CA VAL A 520 -11.28 17.52 23.34
C VAL A 520 -11.31 16.37 22.33
N ASN A 521 -10.72 16.58 21.15
CA ASN A 521 -10.62 15.55 20.13
C ASN A 521 -9.61 14.47 20.58
N ARG A 522 -10.11 13.40 21.23
CA ARG A 522 -9.31 12.24 21.66
C ARG A 522 -8.74 11.47 20.46
N PHE A 523 -9.30 11.67 19.26
CA PHE A 523 -8.84 11.05 18.03
C PHE A 523 -7.49 11.60 17.55
N ASN A 524 -7.10 12.83 17.92
CA ASN A 524 -5.89 13.49 17.40
C ASN A 524 -4.59 12.67 17.58
N GLU A 525 -4.39 12.04 18.74
CA GLU A 525 -3.18 11.21 18.98
C GLU A 525 -3.23 9.87 18.20
N LEU A 526 -4.44 9.37 17.94
CA LEU A 526 -4.70 8.02 17.43
C LEU A 526 -4.89 7.98 15.91
N ALA A 527 -5.29 9.09 15.30
CA ALA A 527 -5.71 9.21 13.91
C ALA A 527 -4.73 8.58 12.93
N ALA A 528 -3.46 8.98 13.02
CA ALA A 528 -2.39 8.50 12.13
C ALA A 528 -1.96 7.06 12.44
N LYS A 529 -1.43 6.83 13.65
CA LYS A 529 -0.73 5.58 14.00
C LYS A 529 -1.67 4.39 14.21
N THR A 530 -2.87 4.63 14.74
CA THR A 530 -3.77 3.57 15.19
C THR A 530 -4.84 3.27 14.14
N PHE A 531 -5.39 4.29 13.47
CA PHE A 531 -6.46 4.10 12.50
C PHE A 531 -5.94 4.14 11.05
N PHE A 532 -5.41 5.27 10.62
CA PHE A 532 -5.24 5.56 9.20
C PHE A 532 -4.09 4.75 8.55
N PHE A 533 -2.88 4.80 9.10
CA PHE A 533 -1.73 4.11 8.49
C PHE A 533 -1.81 2.59 8.52
N PRO A 534 -2.34 1.93 9.56
CA PRO A 534 -2.56 0.48 9.51
C PRO A 534 -3.55 0.08 8.41
N LEU A 535 -4.60 0.87 8.18
CA LEU A 535 -5.54 0.65 7.08
C LEU A 535 -4.86 0.81 5.73
N THR A 536 -4.16 1.91 5.47
CA THR A 536 -3.51 2.15 4.17
C THR A 536 -2.36 1.17 3.92
N THR A 537 -1.58 0.82 4.95
CA THR A 537 -0.52 -0.18 4.84
C THR A 537 -1.09 -1.55 4.48
N GLY A 538 -2.18 -1.97 5.13
CA GLY A 538 -2.86 -3.21 4.77
C GLY A 538 -3.42 -3.21 3.35
N PHE A 539 -3.98 -2.09 2.90
CA PHE A 539 -4.40 -1.88 1.51
C PHE A 539 -3.24 -2.09 0.53
N TRP A 540 -2.11 -1.42 0.75
CA TRP A 540 -0.95 -1.51 -0.14
C TRP A 540 -0.29 -2.89 -0.12
N ASN A 541 -0.25 -3.54 1.04
CA ASN A 541 0.29 -4.90 1.16
C ASN A 541 -0.55 -5.90 0.37
N LEU A 542 -1.88 -5.80 0.44
CA LEU A 542 -2.77 -6.67 -0.35
C LEU A 542 -2.76 -6.30 -1.84
N ALA A 543 -2.74 -5.02 -2.19
CA ALA A 543 -2.64 -4.58 -3.58
C ALA A 543 -1.36 -5.09 -4.26
N ARG A 544 -0.27 -5.28 -3.50
CA ARG A 544 0.99 -5.87 -3.99
C ARG A 544 0.96 -7.39 -4.06
N ASP A 545 0.19 -8.06 -3.19
CA ASP A 545 0.11 -9.52 -3.13
C ASP A 545 -0.94 -10.06 -4.11
N ARG A 546 -0.53 -10.27 -5.37
CA ARG A 546 -1.38 -10.81 -6.45
C ARG A 546 -1.91 -12.23 -6.18
N SER A 547 -1.41 -12.93 -5.16
CA SER A 547 -1.84 -14.29 -4.80
C SER A 547 -3.01 -14.32 -3.79
N ARG A 548 -3.21 -13.22 -3.05
CA ARG A 548 -4.30 -13.10 -2.09
C ARG A 548 -5.48 -12.45 -2.79
N GLY A 549 -6.52 -13.24 -3.10
CA GLY A 549 -7.78 -12.75 -3.67
C GLY A 549 -8.14 -11.36 -3.15
N ASN A 550 -8.14 -10.39 -4.07
CA ASN A 550 -8.16 -8.98 -3.73
C ASN A 550 -9.56 -8.59 -3.28
N PHE A 551 -9.68 -7.99 -2.10
CA PHE A 551 -10.92 -7.29 -1.72
C PHE A 551 -11.23 -6.13 -2.69
N MET A 552 -10.23 -5.70 -3.48
CA MET A 552 -10.38 -4.77 -4.61
C MET A 552 -11.29 -5.30 -5.73
N ASN A 553 -11.49 -6.62 -5.81
CA ASN A 553 -12.35 -7.21 -6.83
C ASN A 553 -13.84 -6.99 -6.53
N ASP A 554 -14.18 -6.60 -5.30
CA ASP A 554 -15.56 -6.30 -4.89
C ASP A 554 -15.76 -4.77 -4.80
N PRO A 555 -16.44 -4.15 -5.79
CA PRO A 555 -16.66 -2.71 -5.82
C PRO A 555 -17.39 -2.18 -4.58
N THR A 556 -18.30 -2.98 -4.01
CA THR A 556 -19.10 -2.55 -2.85
C THR A 556 -18.25 -2.47 -1.58
N LEU A 557 -17.27 -3.36 -1.45
CA LEU A 557 -16.32 -3.35 -0.35
C LEU A 557 -15.30 -2.23 -0.50
N VAL A 558 -14.81 -1.99 -1.72
CA VAL A 558 -13.95 -0.84 -2.03
C VAL A 558 -14.67 0.47 -1.71
N GLN A 559 -15.93 0.62 -2.12
CA GLN A 559 -16.75 1.80 -1.82
C GLN A 559 -16.81 2.08 -0.31
N ARG A 560 -17.18 1.06 0.49
CA ARG A 560 -17.27 1.23 1.95
C ARG A 560 -15.92 1.50 2.59
N TYR A 561 -14.86 0.87 2.09
CA TYR A 561 -13.50 1.09 2.58
C TYR A 561 -13.03 2.53 2.36
N VAL A 562 -13.17 3.05 1.13
CA VAL A 562 -12.83 4.44 0.80
C VAL A 562 -13.67 5.43 1.60
N THR A 563 -14.97 5.18 1.72
CA THR A 563 -15.88 6.03 2.52
C THR A 563 -15.44 6.07 3.99
N THR A 564 -15.06 4.92 4.57
CA THR A 564 -14.57 4.82 5.95
C THR A 564 -13.28 5.62 6.14
N LEU A 565 -12.34 5.53 5.20
CA LEU A 565 -11.13 6.35 5.22
C LEU A 565 -11.45 7.84 5.11
N GLY A 566 -12.38 8.23 4.24
CA GLY A 566 -12.84 9.62 4.13
C GLY A 566 -13.44 10.14 5.44
N MET A 567 -14.24 9.34 6.14
CA MET A 567 -14.77 9.69 7.46
C MET A 567 -13.65 9.83 8.51
N ILE A 568 -12.65 8.93 8.50
CA ILE A 568 -11.48 9.02 9.39
C ILE A 568 -10.70 10.32 9.14
N VAL A 569 -10.53 10.72 7.87
CA VAL A 569 -9.88 11.99 7.51
C VAL A 569 -10.69 13.18 8.02
N GLN A 570 -12.02 13.16 7.89
CA GLN A 570 -12.91 14.18 8.48
C GLN A 570 -12.80 14.24 10.01
N CYS A 571 -12.57 13.11 10.68
CA CYS A 571 -12.35 13.08 12.13
C CYS A 571 -10.96 13.59 12.53
N SER A 572 -10.02 13.66 11.59
CA SER A 572 -8.62 14.06 11.81
C SER A 572 -8.39 15.59 11.75
N ILE A 573 -9.46 16.40 11.75
CA ILE A 573 -9.36 17.87 11.73
C ILE A 573 -8.47 18.35 12.89
N ASN A 574 -7.56 19.28 12.61
CA ASN A 574 -6.58 19.83 13.55
C ASN A 574 -5.57 18.82 14.14
N THR A 575 -5.33 17.69 13.47
CA THR A 575 -4.27 16.75 13.83
C THR A 575 -2.91 17.18 13.25
N ILE A 576 -1.82 16.99 13.99
CA ILE A 576 -0.45 17.35 13.53
C ILE A 576 -0.04 16.58 12.27
N SER A 577 -0.45 15.31 12.17
CA SER A 577 -0.18 14.44 11.02
C SER A 577 -1.17 14.60 9.87
N LEU A 578 -2.05 15.60 9.90
CA LEU A 578 -3.12 15.75 8.91
C LEU A 578 -2.59 15.84 7.47
N SER A 579 -1.55 16.64 7.23
CA SER A 579 -0.91 16.74 5.91
C SER A 579 -0.33 15.40 5.42
N GLN A 580 0.18 14.57 6.33
CA GLN A 580 0.67 13.23 5.97
C GLN A 580 -0.49 12.27 5.65
N ILE A 581 -1.55 12.31 6.46
CA ILE A 581 -2.77 11.53 6.25
C ILE A 581 -3.40 11.88 4.90
N THR A 582 -3.54 13.18 4.58
CA THR A 582 -4.17 13.64 3.35
C THR A 582 -3.36 13.25 2.11
N ARG A 583 -2.02 13.34 2.16
CA ARG A 583 -1.14 12.89 1.07
C ARG A 583 -1.34 11.42 0.74
N GLU A 584 -1.25 10.57 1.76
CA GLU A 584 -1.44 9.12 1.61
C GLU A 584 -2.87 8.77 1.17
N PHE A 585 -3.87 9.53 1.62
CA PHE A 585 -5.25 9.33 1.17
C PHE A 585 -5.43 9.72 -0.29
N TRP A 586 -4.80 10.81 -0.73
CA TRP A 586 -4.84 11.25 -2.12
C TRP A 586 -4.20 10.23 -3.06
N ASP A 587 -3.04 9.69 -2.69
CA ASP A 587 -2.35 8.63 -3.43
C ASP A 587 -3.21 7.36 -3.53
N LEU A 588 -3.91 7.00 -2.44
CA LEU A 588 -4.85 5.88 -2.43
C LEU A 588 -6.04 6.14 -3.35
N ILE A 589 -6.66 7.33 -3.31
CA ILE A 589 -7.76 7.71 -4.20
C ILE A 589 -7.34 7.60 -5.66
N PHE A 590 -6.16 8.13 -6.02
CA PHE A 590 -5.66 8.07 -7.39
C PHE A 590 -5.28 6.66 -7.83
N SER A 591 -4.87 5.77 -6.92
CA SER A 591 -4.66 4.37 -7.26
C SER A 591 -5.96 3.65 -7.67
N LEU A 592 -7.10 4.11 -7.16
CA LEU A 592 -8.45 3.57 -7.42
C LEU A 592 -9.18 4.31 -8.56
N ARG A 593 -8.51 5.27 -9.22
CA ARG A 593 -9.07 6.08 -10.31
C ARG A 593 -9.59 5.27 -11.51
N PHE A 594 -9.08 4.05 -11.68
CA PHE A 594 -9.40 3.17 -12.82
C PHE A 594 -10.68 2.35 -12.64
N PHE A 595 -11.37 2.47 -11.51
CA PHE A 595 -12.65 1.80 -11.32
C PHE A 595 -13.78 2.56 -12.00
N ASP A 596 -14.50 1.88 -12.89
CA ASP A 596 -15.65 2.44 -13.63
C ASP A 596 -16.99 2.32 -12.86
N ASP A 597 -17.00 1.62 -11.73
CA ASP A 597 -18.21 1.41 -10.95
C ASP A 597 -18.71 2.74 -10.33
N PRO A 598 -20.00 3.12 -10.54
CA PRO A 598 -20.51 4.40 -10.10
C PRO A 598 -20.53 4.55 -8.56
N ALA A 599 -20.67 3.45 -7.83
CA ALA A 599 -20.66 3.47 -6.38
C ALA A 599 -19.24 3.74 -5.87
N VAL A 600 -18.22 3.11 -6.46
CA VAL A 600 -16.80 3.40 -6.17
C VAL A 600 -16.46 4.85 -6.52
N LEU A 601 -16.83 5.34 -7.70
CA LEU A 601 -16.61 6.73 -8.10
C LEU A 601 -17.23 7.73 -7.12
N SER A 602 -18.45 7.47 -6.63
CA SER A 602 -19.08 8.32 -5.61
C SER A 602 -18.27 8.38 -4.30
N SER A 603 -17.71 7.24 -3.86
CA SER A 603 -16.88 7.20 -2.66
C SER A 603 -15.54 7.91 -2.84
N LEU A 604 -14.94 7.86 -4.04
CA LEU A 604 -13.70 8.57 -4.35
C LEU A 604 -13.93 10.09 -4.39
N LEU A 605 -15.05 10.54 -4.99
CA LEU A 605 -15.44 11.95 -4.98
C LEU A 605 -15.75 12.44 -3.56
N PHE A 606 -16.40 11.61 -2.73
CA PHE A 606 -16.56 11.89 -1.31
C PHE A 606 -15.21 11.99 -0.59
N GLY A 607 -14.25 11.12 -0.91
CA GLY A 607 -12.89 11.17 -0.37
C GLY A 607 -12.17 12.48 -0.72
N ILE A 608 -12.24 12.93 -1.98
CA ILE A 608 -11.69 14.23 -2.39
C ILE A 608 -12.40 15.36 -1.64
N SER A 609 -13.73 15.32 -1.56
CA SER A 609 -14.51 16.31 -0.80
C SER A 609 -14.11 16.38 0.68
N ALA A 610 -13.88 15.22 1.30
CA ALA A 610 -13.37 15.15 2.67
C ALA A 610 -12.01 15.85 2.81
N ILE A 611 -11.06 15.63 1.90
CA ILE A 611 -9.76 16.31 1.95
C ILE A 611 -9.91 17.83 1.81
N LEU A 612 -10.70 18.27 0.83
CA LEU A 612 -10.92 19.69 0.54
C LEU A 612 -11.60 20.45 1.70
N ASN A 613 -12.40 19.77 2.51
CA ASN A 613 -13.09 20.36 3.65
C ASN A 613 -12.27 20.37 4.95
N VAL A 614 -11.25 19.51 5.05
CA VAL A 614 -10.47 19.35 6.29
C VAL A 614 -9.25 20.27 6.31
N LEU A 615 -8.61 20.51 5.16
CA LEU A 615 -7.46 21.40 5.04
C LEU A 615 -7.90 22.85 4.75
N SER A 616 -7.09 23.80 5.20
CA SER A 616 -7.30 25.20 4.83
C SER A 616 -7.01 25.44 3.34
N GLU A 617 -7.72 26.38 2.73
CA GLU A 617 -7.56 26.68 1.28
C GLU A 617 -6.11 27.07 0.93
N ARG A 618 -5.42 27.74 1.86
CA ARG A 618 -4.01 28.10 1.72
C ARG A 618 -3.09 26.88 1.73
N GLU A 619 -3.27 25.97 2.69
CA GLU A 619 -2.44 24.77 2.81
C GLU A 619 -2.64 23.83 1.60
N LEU A 620 -3.87 23.73 1.11
CA LEU A 620 -4.20 23.01 -0.12
C LEU A 620 -3.43 23.57 -1.32
N ALA A 621 -3.45 24.89 -1.51
CA ALA A 621 -2.79 25.53 -2.65
C ALA A 621 -1.25 25.48 -2.56
N GLU A 622 -0.67 25.66 -1.37
CA GLU A 622 0.79 25.67 -1.17
C GLU A 622 1.40 24.26 -1.19
N SER A 623 0.76 23.28 -0.52
CA SER A 623 1.34 21.94 -0.31
C SER A 623 0.84 20.86 -1.26
N PHE A 624 -0.36 21.04 -1.85
CA PHE A 624 -1.07 20.04 -2.67
C PHE A 624 -1.49 20.56 -4.04
N GLY A 625 -0.79 21.59 -4.56
CA GLY A 625 -1.14 22.21 -5.84
C GLY A 625 -1.16 21.25 -7.03
N LYS A 626 -0.26 20.25 -7.06
CA LYS A 626 -0.22 19.23 -8.12
C LYS A 626 -1.45 18.33 -8.05
N GLU A 627 -1.74 17.82 -6.87
CA GLU A 627 -2.83 16.91 -6.57
C GLU A 627 -4.20 17.57 -6.84
N LEU A 628 -4.33 18.87 -6.54
CA LEU A 628 -5.51 19.68 -6.90
C LEU A 628 -5.73 19.76 -8.41
N VAL A 629 -4.70 20.06 -9.19
CA VAL A 629 -4.81 20.15 -10.66
C VAL A 629 -5.12 18.79 -11.28
N GLU A 630 -4.48 17.73 -10.80
CA GLU A 630 -4.74 16.36 -11.26
C GLU A 630 -6.17 15.92 -10.92
N SER A 631 -6.66 16.27 -9.72
CA SER A 631 -8.05 16.03 -9.32
C SER A 631 -9.02 16.82 -10.19
N GLN A 632 -8.73 18.08 -10.50
CA GLN A 632 -9.55 18.90 -11.38
C GLN A 632 -9.67 18.28 -12.77
N GLN A 633 -8.55 17.87 -13.37
CA GLN A 633 -8.54 17.22 -14.68
C GLN A 633 -9.34 15.92 -14.65
N TRP A 634 -9.15 15.10 -13.63
CA TRP A 634 -9.88 13.85 -13.49
C TRP A 634 -11.38 14.04 -13.32
N VAL A 635 -11.79 14.86 -12.35
CA VAL A 635 -13.20 15.05 -12.03
C VAL A 635 -13.93 15.69 -13.22
N THR A 636 -13.24 16.49 -14.04
CA THR A 636 -13.78 17.00 -15.31
C THR A 636 -14.10 15.85 -16.27
N THR A 637 -13.21 14.87 -16.44
CA THR A 637 -13.49 13.69 -17.28
C THR A 637 -14.67 12.85 -16.77
N ILE A 638 -14.85 12.73 -15.46
CA ILE A 638 -16.01 12.05 -14.85
C ILE A 638 -17.30 12.86 -15.07
N PHE A 639 -17.22 14.18 -14.94
CA PHE A 639 -18.36 15.05 -15.15
C PHE A 639 -18.85 15.00 -16.61
N GLU A 640 -17.92 14.94 -17.57
CA GLU A 640 -18.22 14.83 -19.00
C GLU A 640 -18.78 13.47 -19.41
N SER A 641 -18.36 12.38 -18.76
CA SER A 641 -18.81 11.02 -19.08
C SER A 641 -20.28 10.75 -18.69
N LYS A 642 -20.90 11.65 -17.90
CA LYS A 642 -22.34 11.65 -17.56
C LYS A 642 -22.88 10.30 -17.06
N ILE A 643 -22.13 9.59 -16.23
CA ILE A 643 -22.48 8.23 -15.79
C ILE A 643 -23.76 8.19 -14.92
N ASN A 644 -23.86 9.05 -13.89
CA ASN A 644 -24.97 9.07 -12.92
C ASN A 644 -25.21 10.51 -12.39
N GLU A 645 -26.46 10.89 -12.14
CA GLU A 645 -26.86 12.20 -11.60
C GLU A 645 -26.22 12.49 -10.23
N GLN A 646 -26.16 11.49 -9.33
CA GLN A 646 -25.51 11.65 -8.03
C GLN A 646 -24.00 11.92 -8.17
N VAL A 647 -23.32 11.13 -9.00
CA VAL A 647 -21.88 11.29 -9.27
C VAL A 647 -21.60 12.63 -9.95
N GLN A 648 -22.46 13.07 -10.87
CA GLN A 648 -22.35 14.38 -11.51
C GLN A 648 -22.51 15.53 -10.52
N SER A 649 -23.46 15.45 -9.59
CA SER A 649 -23.67 16.48 -8.56
C SER A 649 -22.45 16.60 -7.64
N MET A 650 -21.86 15.48 -7.21
CA MET A 650 -20.64 15.45 -6.41
C MET A 650 -19.44 15.97 -7.18
N ALA A 651 -19.29 15.56 -8.44
CA ALA A 651 -18.21 16.03 -9.32
C ALA A 651 -18.30 17.54 -9.55
N ALA A 652 -19.50 18.08 -9.76
CA ALA A 652 -19.73 19.51 -9.88
C ALA A 652 -19.32 20.26 -8.61
N TRP A 653 -19.74 19.76 -7.44
CA TRP A 653 -19.35 20.36 -6.15
C TRP A 653 -17.82 20.40 -5.99
N VAL A 654 -17.13 19.29 -6.26
CA VAL A 654 -15.66 19.21 -6.15
C VAL A 654 -14.99 20.20 -7.10
N LEU A 655 -15.45 20.29 -8.35
CA LEU A 655 -14.89 21.22 -9.34
C LEU A 655 -15.10 22.69 -8.95
N VAL A 656 -16.27 23.03 -8.42
CA VAL A 656 -16.55 24.39 -7.93
C VAL A 656 -15.63 24.71 -6.75
N LYS A 657 -15.50 23.80 -5.78
CA LYS A 657 -14.65 24.02 -4.61
C LYS A 657 -13.18 24.18 -4.98
N ILE A 658 -12.66 23.37 -5.90
CA ILE A 658 -11.27 23.51 -6.40
C ILE A 658 -11.08 24.87 -7.10
N LYS A 659 -12.05 25.31 -7.92
CA LYS A 659 -11.98 26.62 -8.58
C LYS A 659 -11.99 27.79 -7.58
N GLU A 660 -12.79 27.69 -6.51
CA GLU A 660 -12.79 28.67 -5.42
C GLU A 660 -11.43 28.76 -4.75
N ILE A 661 -10.86 27.63 -4.33
CA ILE A 661 -9.54 27.55 -3.69
C ILE A 661 -8.45 28.18 -4.57
N ILE A 662 -8.43 27.84 -5.86
CA ILE A 662 -7.46 28.40 -6.82
C ILE A 662 -7.65 29.92 -6.94
N LYS A 663 -8.90 30.40 -7.01
CA LYS A 663 -9.20 31.82 -7.15
C LYS A 663 -8.83 32.61 -5.89
N GLU A 664 -9.17 32.10 -4.71
CA GLU A 664 -8.80 32.74 -3.44
C GLU A 664 -7.28 32.82 -3.28
N TYR A 665 -6.57 31.75 -3.64
CA TYR A 665 -5.11 31.75 -3.61
C TYR A 665 -4.49 32.71 -4.63
N GLN A 666 -5.04 32.82 -5.84
CA GLN A 666 -4.61 33.82 -6.83
C GLN A 666 -4.82 35.25 -6.32
N VAL A 667 -5.95 35.54 -5.69
CA VAL A 667 -6.23 36.85 -5.07
C VAL A 667 -5.24 37.13 -3.95
N LEU A 668 -4.90 36.14 -3.12
CA LEU A 668 -3.92 36.27 -2.04
C LEU A 668 -2.51 36.55 -2.58
N LEU A 669 -2.09 35.86 -3.64
CA LEU A 669 -0.81 36.13 -4.32
C LEU A 669 -0.80 37.54 -4.94
N MET A 670 -1.86 37.96 -5.61
CA MET A 670 -1.98 39.31 -6.17
C MET A 670 -1.99 40.40 -5.08
N GLY A 671 -2.63 40.12 -3.93
CA GLY A 671 -2.62 41.00 -2.76
C GLY A 671 -1.24 41.15 -2.13
N ASN A 672 -0.45 40.07 -2.07
CA ASN A 672 0.95 40.11 -1.59
C ASN A 672 1.91 40.79 -2.58
N LEU A 673 1.56 40.87 -3.87
CA LEU A 673 2.33 41.55 -4.91
C LEU A 673 2.06 43.06 -4.97
N LEU A 674 0.98 43.54 -4.35
CA LEU A 674 0.72 44.98 -4.19
C LEU A 674 1.53 45.50 -3.01
N PRO A 675 2.49 46.42 -3.20
CA PRO A 675 3.24 46.99 -2.10
C PRO A 675 2.27 47.73 -1.19
N ILE A 676 2.28 47.39 0.10
CA ILE A 676 1.64 48.17 1.15
C ILE A 676 2.27 49.57 1.06
N THR A 677 1.47 50.55 0.64
CA THR A 677 1.88 51.95 0.52
C THR A 677 1.69 52.68 1.84
#